data_AF-A0ABD3FDL5-F1
#
_entry.id   AF-A0ABD3FDL5-F1
#
_cell.length_a   1.000
_cell.length_b   1.000
_cell.length_c   1.000
_cell.angle_alpha   90.00
_cell.angle_beta   90.00
_cell.angle_gamma   90.00
#
_symmetry.space_group_name_H-M   'P 1'
#
loop_
_entity.id
_entity.type
_entity.pdbx_description
1 polymer ?
#
loop_
_entity_poly.entity_id
_entity_poly.type
_entity_poly.pdbx_seq_one_letter_code
_entity_poly.pdbx_strand_id
1 'polypeptide(L)'
;MFAPLQGSSFSPNTRAVCIGSGRFMRAVLVPVFRALDSGVVVAQTRGTSFATACANAKGKYEVDTIDSDGHVDTTVFELKGVGSLGIPEGRTAFLQLPAKLPQLKYVGFGVTEAGLQSGTQVIKDLAEFLQAAFKAIPDNELSIINTDNFPNNGDHIKKLVLELDWVKSEDSAAFRAYLDAKIHFHNTMVDRITNHRAGDSLVPLTEPLPVKAVAIEDLKGALDADALRKVPGVHVRTNKAEIAKDYLLKFSLGNAVNSAMVYLLALARQRTANQFQQLPIITEYLDALFEKDILPALVAGDVAEDQARQFYAEWLLRMKHPHFGLDNFWVSQNALLRVYVRLLNSVNVNVAHDEKYRPSKFMAFATAVALRFLTPWQADSKRNAPTVFVGQMDPIQNGAPVFSLTEKTWSYDTGLTANLSTGKYEFDDGENGRVAKLLWRASQKVLAASKSSSHDFPKSTRAESSSEVSSGVGVAVASVLSSVKGFDIANDAYASFAADVAALYQRLVSGKQTALETLEDVLRNHHTSEYLATKEEVATFVREAVASVQIIDVHTHLFPPSHGKLMLWGINELLTYHYLVAEFLQTAPMQVEEFNAHSKEKQAALIWQHLFVDRSPVSEACRGVLTTLHLLGLDHLVAKRDLVAIQNWFKQQDPEEYVDTVFRLSGLKYAVMTNIPFEPEEARHWLGDPATNTPPPAWSRKYFRSALRVDQILLGDWASIGPTLDVFKLPHTLAGVRTLLEKWIDIMKPEYFMSSVPIFFEYPDENSPKSAVGELPNGAELLLQVLLPLAEEKKLPIALKFDSVRPINARYGVAGDGVKPSNVDILIKLCNNFPRVKFLATFLSRVNQHEVTVTANKFRNLHLYGCWWYCNNPSIIEELTRMRIEILGTAFTSQHSDARVLDQLVYKWSHSRDVIGEVLVDMYEKLFATGWKVAKSDIERDVQRLFGLSYEEYMGKEM
;
A
#
# COMPACT_ATOMS: atom_id res chain seq x y z
N MET A 1 -27.17 27.55 -30.55
CA MET A 1 -26.06 27.69 -31.53
C MET A 1 -24.97 28.53 -30.90
N PHE A 2 -23.69 28.33 -31.25
CA PHE A 2 -22.49 28.92 -30.65
C PHE A 2 -22.49 30.46 -30.55
N ALA A 3 -23.31 30.95 -29.63
CA ALA A 3 -23.60 32.33 -29.34
C ALA A 3 -23.56 32.51 -27.81
N PRO A 4 -23.38 33.74 -27.34
CA PRO A 4 -23.40 34.04 -25.91
C PRO A 4 -24.72 33.58 -25.30
N LEU A 5 -24.65 32.75 -24.24
CA LEU A 5 -25.83 32.31 -23.50
C LEU A 5 -26.37 33.40 -22.58
N GLN A 6 -25.56 34.43 -22.31
CA GLN A 6 -25.90 35.62 -21.55
C GLN A 6 -25.24 36.84 -22.23
N GLY A 7 -26.02 37.91 -22.46
CA GLY A 7 -25.54 39.14 -23.12
C GLY A 7 -25.54 39.09 -24.66
N SER A 8 -25.11 40.18 -25.30
CA SER A 8 -25.07 40.33 -26.77
C SER A 8 -23.75 39.87 -27.41
N SER A 9 -22.68 39.75 -26.62
CA SER A 9 -21.34 39.32 -27.05
C SER A 9 -20.70 38.44 -25.98
N PHE A 10 -19.68 37.64 -26.34
CA PHE A 10 -18.91 36.90 -25.35
C PHE A 10 -18.13 37.86 -24.45
N SER A 11 -18.01 37.53 -23.17
CA SER A 11 -17.22 38.34 -22.23
C SER A 11 -15.73 38.30 -22.60
N PRO A 12 -14.94 39.35 -22.29
CA PRO A 12 -13.51 39.38 -22.59
C PRO A 12 -12.72 38.22 -21.96
N ASN A 13 -13.19 37.68 -20.84
CA ASN A 13 -12.60 36.52 -20.17
C ASN A 13 -13.06 35.16 -20.75
N THR A 14 -13.84 35.12 -21.84
CA THR A 14 -14.15 33.85 -22.54
C THR A 14 -12.95 33.40 -23.36
N ARG A 15 -12.06 32.61 -22.74
CA ARG A 15 -10.73 32.26 -23.29
C ARG A 15 -10.58 30.77 -23.59
N ALA A 16 -11.62 29.95 -23.39
CA ALA A 16 -11.57 28.51 -23.60
C ALA A 16 -12.69 27.99 -24.52
N VAL A 17 -12.32 27.11 -25.45
CA VAL A 17 -13.25 26.34 -26.29
C VAL A 17 -12.97 24.85 -26.10
N CYS A 18 -13.98 24.08 -25.70
CA CYS A 18 -13.87 22.63 -25.54
C CYS A 18 -14.53 21.92 -26.73
N ILE A 19 -13.76 21.13 -27.48
CA ILE A 19 -14.25 20.25 -28.54
C ILE A 19 -14.53 18.87 -27.93
N GLY A 20 -15.80 18.50 -27.91
CA GLY A 20 -16.37 17.34 -27.23
C GLY A 20 -17.24 17.74 -26.04
N SER A 21 -18.05 16.82 -25.51
CA SER A 21 -18.92 17.06 -24.34
C SER A 21 -18.93 15.87 -23.37
N GLY A 22 -17.84 15.09 -23.35
CA GLY A 22 -17.69 13.91 -22.52
C GLY A 22 -17.72 14.21 -21.01
N ARG A 23 -17.99 13.18 -20.21
CA ARG A 23 -18.13 13.28 -18.74
C ARG A 23 -16.88 13.84 -18.08
N PHE A 24 -15.71 13.29 -18.41
CA PHE A 24 -14.44 13.74 -17.85
C PHE A 24 -14.17 15.22 -18.14
N MET A 25 -14.33 15.65 -19.40
CA MET A 25 -14.13 17.05 -19.77
C MET A 25 -15.08 17.98 -18.99
N ARG A 26 -16.34 17.61 -18.82
CA ARG A 26 -17.32 18.40 -18.05
C ARG A 26 -17.10 18.37 -16.55
N ALA A 27 -16.55 17.29 -16.00
CA ALA A 27 -16.30 17.11 -14.56
C ALA A 27 -14.89 17.52 -14.11
N VAL A 28 -13.94 17.72 -15.04
CA VAL A 28 -12.54 18.05 -14.72
C VAL A 28 -12.09 19.27 -15.52
N LEU A 29 -11.98 19.18 -16.85
CA LEU A 29 -11.31 20.23 -17.63
C LEU A 29 -12.09 21.56 -17.67
N VAL A 30 -13.42 21.52 -17.80
CA VAL A 30 -14.26 22.73 -17.72
C VAL A 30 -14.13 23.40 -16.34
N PRO A 31 -14.25 22.69 -15.20
CA PRO A 31 -13.93 23.25 -13.88
C PRO A 31 -12.54 23.86 -13.78
N VAL A 32 -11.51 23.22 -14.35
CA VAL A 32 -10.13 23.76 -14.37
C VAL A 32 -10.08 25.11 -15.07
N PHE A 33 -10.65 25.23 -16.27
CA PHE A 33 -10.68 26.51 -16.97
C PHE A 33 -11.47 27.58 -16.21
N ARG A 34 -12.57 27.22 -15.57
CA ARG A 34 -13.33 28.16 -14.74
C ARG A 34 -12.56 28.63 -13.51
N ALA A 35 -11.76 27.76 -12.89
CA ALA A 35 -10.88 28.13 -11.77
C ALA A 35 -9.78 29.13 -12.20
N LEU A 36 -9.44 29.18 -13.49
CA LEU A 36 -8.55 30.18 -14.09
C LEU A 36 -9.28 31.46 -14.55
N ASP A 37 -10.52 31.69 -14.09
CA ASP A 37 -11.40 32.78 -14.56
C ASP A 37 -11.58 32.80 -16.09
N SER A 38 -11.54 31.62 -16.73
CA SER A 38 -11.80 31.48 -18.17
C SER A 38 -13.24 31.05 -18.42
N GLY A 39 -13.99 31.89 -19.13
CA GLY A 39 -15.28 31.53 -19.70
C GLY A 39 -15.12 30.43 -20.75
N VAL A 40 -15.98 29.42 -20.68
CA VAL A 40 -15.86 28.20 -21.50
C VAL A 40 -17.01 28.08 -22.50
N VAL A 41 -16.69 27.77 -23.75
CA VAL A 41 -17.65 27.37 -24.79
C VAL A 41 -17.49 25.88 -25.07
N VAL A 42 -18.57 25.10 -25.11
CA VAL A 42 -18.51 23.64 -25.37
C VAL A 42 -19.14 23.30 -26.73
N ALA A 43 -18.41 22.53 -27.54
CA ALA A 43 -18.84 22.01 -28.83
C ALA A 43 -19.07 20.50 -28.75
N GLN A 44 -20.34 20.06 -28.70
CA GLN A 44 -20.68 18.65 -28.76
C GLN A 44 -20.35 18.10 -30.16
N THR A 45 -19.48 17.08 -30.23
CA THR A 45 -18.95 16.56 -31.50
C THR A 45 -19.95 15.72 -32.29
N ARG A 46 -20.89 15.06 -31.62
CA ARG A 46 -21.92 14.20 -32.25
C ARG A 46 -23.27 14.36 -31.54
N GLY A 47 -24.36 14.36 -32.31
CA GLY A 47 -25.72 14.54 -31.79
C GLY A 47 -25.92 15.93 -31.14
N THR A 48 -27.09 16.16 -30.54
CA THR A 48 -27.45 17.49 -29.99
C THR A 48 -27.88 17.46 -28.53
N SER A 49 -27.93 16.29 -27.90
CA SER A 49 -28.55 16.08 -26.59
C SER A 49 -28.04 17.02 -25.49
N PHE A 50 -26.73 17.03 -25.23
CA PHE A 50 -26.13 17.89 -24.22
C PHE A 50 -26.23 19.37 -24.60
N ALA A 51 -25.93 19.70 -25.85
CA ALA A 51 -25.96 21.09 -26.33
C ALA A 51 -27.35 21.71 -26.19
N THR A 52 -28.40 20.98 -26.55
CA THR A 52 -29.80 21.40 -26.41
C THR A 52 -30.19 21.51 -24.93
N ALA A 53 -29.89 20.49 -24.11
CA ALA A 53 -30.21 20.51 -22.68
C ALA A 53 -29.55 21.67 -21.95
N CYS A 54 -28.25 21.90 -22.19
CA CYS A 54 -27.50 22.98 -21.56
C CYS A 54 -27.96 24.37 -22.05
N ALA A 55 -28.27 24.53 -23.35
CA ALA A 55 -28.83 25.77 -23.87
C ALA A 55 -30.18 26.11 -23.23
N ASN A 56 -31.06 25.10 -23.07
CA ASN A 56 -32.35 25.26 -22.39
C ASN A 56 -32.17 25.63 -20.91
N ALA A 57 -31.13 25.11 -20.27
CA ALA A 57 -30.72 25.46 -18.91
C ALA A 57 -29.89 26.77 -18.82
N LYS A 58 -29.91 27.62 -19.87
CA LYS A 58 -29.17 28.89 -19.92
C LYS A 58 -27.67 28.75 -19.64
N GLY A 59 -27.06 27.68 -20.14
CA GLY A 59 -25.64 27.38 -20.00
C GLY A 59 -25.26 26.61 -18.75
N LYS A 60 -26.22 26.22 -17.91
CA LYS A 60 -25.95 25.44 -16.70
C LYS A 60 -25.93 23.94 -16.98
N TYR A 61 -25.07 23.21 -16.28
CA TYR A 61 -25.12 21.76 -16.20
C TYR A 61 -24.62 21.30 -14.83
N GLU A 62 -25.11 20.14 -14.40
CA GLU A 62 -24.78 19.54 -13.11
C GLU A 62 -23.64 18.52 -13.25
N VAL A 63 -22.87 18.33 -12.18
CA VAL A 63 -21.91 17.26 -11.96
C VAL A 63 -22.10 16.73 -10.55
N ASP A 64 -22.33 15.43 -10.42
CA ASP A 64 -22.48 14.75 -9.15
C ASP A 64 -21.14 14.15 -8.69
N THR A 65 -20.86 14.27 -7.40
CA THR A 65 -19.77 13.56 -6.71
C THR A 65 -20.41 12.65 -5.67
N ILE A 66 -20.12 11.35 -5.71
CA ILE A 66 -20.63 10.39 -4.74
C ILE A 66 -19.54 9.98 -3.76
N ASP A 67 -19.83 10.05 -2.47
CA ASP A 67 -18.94 9.65 -1.40
C ASP A 67 -19.10 8.17 -1.03
N SER A 68 -18.15 7.65 -0.26
CA SER A 68 -18.10 6.25 0.13
C SER A 68 -19.29 5.80 0.98
N ASP A 69 -20.00 6.72 1.63
CA ASP A 69 -21.23 6.47 2.39
C ASP A 69 -22.50 6.54 1.53
N GLY A 70 -22.35 6.88 0.24
CA GLY A 70 -23.43 7.03 -0.73
C GLY A 70 -24.03 8.42 -0.80
N HIS A 71 -23.51 9.39 -0.04
CA HIS A 71 -23.92 10.79 -0.17
C HIS A 71 -23.55 11.33 -1.55
N VAL A 72 -24.44 12.13 -2.17
CA VAL A 72 -24.22 12.71 -3.50
C VAL A 72 -24.25 14.24 -3.41
N ASP A 73 -23.12 14.85 -3.71
CA ASP A 73 -22.95 16.29 -3.84
C ASP A 73 -23.07 16.73 -5.30
N THR A 74 -24.05 17.59 -5.61
CA THR A 74 -24.23 18.14 -6.95
C THR A 74 -23.63 19.54 -7.07
N THR A 75 -22.66 19.69 -7.96
CA THR A 75 -22.08 20.99 -8.31
C THR A 75 -22.62 21.47 -9.67
N VAL A 76 -23.03 22.73 -9.75
CA VAL A 76 -23.53 23.35 -11.00
C VAL A 76 -22.43 24.17 -11.66
N PHE A 77 -22.12 23.85 -12.92
CA PHE A 77 -21.21 24.61 -13.75
C PHE A 77 -21.94 25.41 -14.82
N GLU A 78 -21.38 26.56 -15.21
CA GLU A 78 -21.94 27.48 -16.19
C GLU A 78 -21.00 27.65 -17.38
N LEU A 79 -21.57 27.56 -18.58
CA LEU A 79 -20.92 27.79 -19.86
C LEU A 79 -21.30 29.16 -20.42
N LYS A 80 -20.38 29.77 -21.17
CA LYS A 80 -20.64 31.02 -21.90
C LYS A 80 -21.27 30.78 -23.26
N GLY A 81 -21.06 29.60 -23.84
CA GLY A 81 -21.63 29.17 -25.10
C GLY A 81 -21.72 27.66 -25.20
N VAL A 82 -22.70 27.15 -25.94
CA VAL A 82 -22.80 25.73 -26.27
C VAL A 82 -23.38 25.52 -27.67
N GLY A 83 -22.91 24.50 -28.36
CA GLY A 83 -23.43 24.11 -29.66
C GLY A 83 -23.05 22.68 -30.02
N SER A 84 -23.53 22.23 -31.17
CA SER A 84 -23.23 20.90 -31.71
C SER A 84 -22.60 21.01 -33.09
N LEU A 85 -21.54 20.23 -33.30
CA LEU A 85 -20.92 20.01 -34.61
C LEU A 85 -21.66 18.94 -35.42
N GLY A 86 -22.57 18.20 -34.78
CA GLY A 86 -23.39 17.16 -35.42
C GLY A 86 -24.49 17.71 -36.33
N ILE A 87 -24.63 19.04 -36.44
CA ILE A 87 -25.54 19.72 -37.38
C ILE A 87 -24.75 20.73 -38.24
N PRO A 88 -25.04 20.86 -39.54
CA PRO A 88 -24.27 21.72 -40.46
C PRO A 88 -24.20 23.19 -40.05
N GLU A 89 -25.31 23.75 -39.56
CA GLU A 89 -25.40 25.15 -39.12
C GLU A 89 -24.55 25.38 -37.88
N GLY A 90 -24.56 24.41 -36.95
CA GLY A 90 -23.75 24.44 -35.75
C GLY A 90 -22.26 24.37 -36.06
N ARG A 91 -21.83 23.49 -36.96
CA ARG A 91 -20.44 23.42 -37.44
C ARG A 91 -20.00 24.73 -38.09
N THR A 92 -20.85 25.33 -38.93
CA THR A 92 -20.58 26.63 -39.56
C THR A 92 -20.38 27.73 -38.51
N ALA A 93 -21.26 27.79 -37.50
CA ALA A 93 -21.13 28.76 -36.40
C ALA A 93 -19.89 28.52 -35.53
N PHE A 94 -19.48 27.26 -35.35
CA PHE A 94 -18.26 26.90 -34.62
C PHE A 94 -17.00 27.42 -35.32
N LEU A 95 -16.90 27.29 -36.64
CA LEU A 95 -15.75 27.77 -37.41
C LEU A 95 -15.64 29.30 -37.43
N GLN A 96 -16.72 30.02 -37.14
CA GLN A 96 -16.70 31.49 -36.98
C GLN A 96 -16.33 31.95 -35.55
N LEU A 97 -16.24 31.01 -34.60
CA LEU A 97 -16.07 31.32 -33.18
C LEU A 97 -14.72 32.00 -32.86
N PRO A 98 -13.57 31.67 -33.49
CA PRO A 98 -12.30 32.35 -33.21
C PRO A 98 -12.38 33.87 -33.39
N ALA A 99 -13.07 34.36 -34.42
CA ALA A 99 -13.27 35.79 -34.67
C ALA A 99 -14.14 36.49 -33.59
N LYS A 100 -14.91 35.72 -32.81
CA LYS A 100 -15.75 36.22 -31.72
C LYS A 100 -15.04 36.16 -30.35
N LEU A 101 -13.86 35.54 -30.29
CA LEU A 101 -13.11 35.28 -29.06
C LEU A 101 -11.67 35.83 -29.20
N PRO A 102 -11.47 37.15 -29.17
CA PRO A 102 -10.14 37.76 -29.40
C PRO A 102 -9.08 37.35 -28.37
N GLN A 103 -9.51 36.89 -27.19
CA GLN A 103 -8.62 36.47 -26.09
C GLN A 103 -8.54 34.93 -25.95
N LEU A 104 -8.98 34.17 -26.97
CA LEU A 104 -8.91 32.71 -26.96
C LEU A 104 -7.48 32.25 -26.66
N LYS A 105 -7.33 31.38 -25.66
CA LYS A 105 -6.05 30.81 -25.22
C LYS A 105 -6.08 29.29 -25.11
N TYR A 106 -7.20 28.70 -24.70
CA TYR A 106 -7.28 27.28 -24.42
C TYR A 106 -8.24 26.56 -25.39
N VAL A 107 -7.80 25.42 -25.89
CA VAL A 107 -8.66 24.47 -26.59
C VAL A 107 -8.65 23.15 -25.82
N GLY A 108 -9.76 22.85 -25.14
CA GLY A 108 -9.96 21.52 -24.55
C GLY A 108 -10.33 20.52 -25.63
N PHE A 109 -9.61 19.39 -25.73
CA PHE A 109 -9.88 18.39 -26.76
C PHE A 109 -10.24 17.04 -26.13
N GLY A 110 -11.55 16.79 -26.00
CA GLY A 110 -12.08 15.59 -25.35
C GLY A 110 -12.74 14.65 -26.34
N VAL A 111 -11.94 13.75 -26.91
CA VAL A 111 -12.36 12.65 -27.78
C VAL A 111 -11.84 11.35 -27.20
N THR A 112 -12.49 10.23 -27.51
CA THR A 112 -11.97 8.90 -27.17
C THR A 112 -10.85 8.50 -28.13
N GLU A 113 -10.08 7.46 -27.80
CA GLU A 113 -9.08 6.81 -28.68
C GLU A 113 -9.60 6.61 -30.13
N ALA A 114 -10.88 6.23 -30.31
CA ALA A 114 -11.49 6.06 -31.63
C ALA A 114 -11.58 7.35 -32.46
N GLY A 115 -11.56 8.52 -31.81
CA GLY A 115 -11.48 9.83 -32.46
C GLY A 115 -10.05 10.22 -32.85
N LEU A 116 -9.03 9.64 -32.22
CA LEU A 116 -7.60 9.92 -32.43
C LEU A 116 -7.00 9.07 -33.57
N GLN A 117 -7.73 9.00 -34.69
CA GLN A 117 -7.33 8.30 -35.91
C GLN A 117 -7.22 9.28 -37.09
N SER A 118 -6.45 8.90 -38.10
CA SER A 118 -6.22 9.74 -39.28
C SER A 118 -7.52 9.94 -40.08
N GLY A 119 -7.78 11.18 -40.51
CA GLY A 119 -8.94 11.52 -41.34
C GLY A 119 -10.31 11.55 -40.63
N THR A 120 -10.38 11.35 -39.31
CA THR A 120 -11.65 11.45 -38.57
C THR A 120 -12.24 12.86 -38.63
N GLN A 121 -13.56 12.97 -38.57
CA GLN A 121 -14.24 14.27 -38.66
C GLN A 121 -13.80 15.25 -37.57
N VAL A 122 -13.51 14.76 -36.36
CA VAL A 122 -13.12 15.62 -35.23
C VAL A 122 -11.70 16.19 -35.39
N ILE A 123 -10.79 15.47 -36.05
CA ILE A 123 -9.46 15.99 -36.42
C ILE A 123 -9.60 17.05 -37.51
N LYS A 124 -10.49 16.83 -38.50
CA LYS A 124 -10.81 17.84 -39.52
C LYS A 124 -11.40 19.11 -38.88
N ASP A 125 -12.34 18.95 -37.95
CA ASP A 125 -12.96 20.07 -37.24
C ASP A 125 -11.95 20.85 -36.41
N LEU A 126 -11.00 20.18 -35.73
CA LEU A 126 -9.90 20.85 -35.04
C LEU A 126 -9.00 21.62 -36.01
N ALA A 127 -8.56 20.99 -37.10
CA ALA A 127 -7.68 21.63 -38.08
C ALA A 127 -8.32 22.86 -38.73
N GLU A 128 -9.60 22.76 -39.12
CA GLU A 128 -10.36 23.87 -39.69
C GLU A 128 -10.61 24.98 -38.66
N PHE A 129 -10.85 24.64 -37.39
CA PHE A 129 -10.96 25.63 -36.31
C PHE A 129 -9.64 26.38 -36.09
N LEU A 130 -8.50 25.67 -36.11
CA LEU A 130 -7.18 26.28 -36.02
C LEU A 130 -6.87 27.14 -37.25
N GLN A 131 -7.29 26.75 -38.45
CA GLN A 131 -7.19 27.57 -39.66
C GLN A 131 -8.03 28.86 -39.54
N ALA A 132 -9.23 28.77 -38.95
CA ALA A 132 -10.05 29.93 -38.69
C ALA A 132 -9.41 30.85 -37.64
N ALA A 133 -8.78 30.29 -36.60
CA ALA A 133 -7.99 31.05 -35.63
C ALA A 133 -6.80 31.75 -36.28
N PHE A 134 -6.04 31.06 -37.15
CA PHE A 134 -4.95 31.65 -37.92
C PHE A 134 -5.40 32.87 -38.75
N LYS A 135 -6.61 32.84 -39.30
CA LYS A 135 -7.15 33.97 -40.08
C LYS A 135 -7.66 35.12 -39.22
N ALA A 136 -8.21 34.83 -38.04
CA ALA A 136 -8.94 35.81 -37.23
C ALA A 136 -8.13 36.39 -36.05
N ILE A 137 -7.27 35.58 -35.45
CA ILE A 137 -6.48 35.89 -34.24
C ILE A 137 -5.03 35.33 -34.37
N PRO A 138 -4.28 35.67 -35.44
CA PRO A 138 -2.98 35.06 -35.76
C PRO A 138 -1.91 35.24 -34.67
N ASP A 139 -2.04 36.26 -33.83
CA ASP A 139 -1.04 36.59 -32.80
C ASP A 139 -1.20 35.80 -31.50
N ASN A 140 -2.38 35.17 -31.28
CA ASN A 140 -2.66 34.42 -30.07
C ASN A 140 -1.86 33.12 -30.01
N GLU A 141 -1.35 32.79 -28.83
CA GLU A 141 -0.80 31.47 -28.53
C GLU A 141 -1.89 30.59 -27.93
N LEU A 142 -2.14 29.43 -28.58
CA LEU A 142 -3.21 28.52 -28.18
C LEU A 142 -2.64 27.23 -27.60
N SER A 143 -3.12 26.87 -26.42
CA SER A 143 -2.81 25.61 -25.73
C SER A 143 -3.91 24.59 -25.97
N ILE A 144 -3.57 23.51 -26.67
CA ILE A 144 -4.45 22.36 -26.89
C ILE A 144 -4.22 21.38 -25.74
N ILE A 145 -5.21 21.23 -24.86
CA ILE A 145 -5.16 20.35 -23.69
C ILE A 145 -6.16 19.23 -23.91
N ASN A 146 -5.68 18.00 -24.03
CA ASN A 146 -6.53 16.86 -24.33
C ASN A 146 -6.93 16.10 -23.05
N THR A 147 -7.96 15.28 -23.13
CA THR A 147 -8.47 14.50 -21.98
C THR A 147 -8.52 13.01 -22.27
N ASP A 148 -7.75 12.52 -23.23
CA ASP A 148 -7.67 11.09 -23.54
C ASP A 148 -6.44 10.48 -22.87
N ASN A 149 -6.52 9.20 -22.53
CA ASN A 149 -5.45 8.45 -21.91
C ASN A 149 -4.72 7.65 -22.99
N PHE A 150 -3.99 8.38 -23.85
CA PHE A 150 -3.13 7.83 -24.89
C PHE A 150 -1.71 8.41 -24.73
N PRO A 151 -0.64 7.60 -24.74
CA PRO A 151 0.73 8.10 -24.58
C PRO A 151 1.10 9.11 -25.68
N ASN A 152 1.73 10.23 -25.31
CA ASN A 152 2.09 11.32 -26.22
C ASN A 152 0.90 11.82 -27.06
N ASN A 153 -0.29 11.90 -26.45
CA ASN A 153 -1.54 12.31 -27.07
C ASN A 153 -1.46 13.69 -27.74
N GLY A 154 -0.76 14.67 -27.16
CA GLY A 154 -0.55 15.99 -27.76
C GLY A 154 0.22 15.90 -29.07
N ASP A 155 1.37 15.21 -29.06
CA ASP A 155 2.19 15.00 -30.24
C ASP A 155 1.45 14.21 -31.33
N HIS A 156 0.69 13.21 -30.93
CA HIS A 156 -0.11 12.40 -31.84
C HIS A 156 -1.22 13.24 -32.50
N ILE A 157 -1.94 14.08 -31.76
CA ILE A 157 -2.95 14.99 -32.33
C ILE A 157 -2.31 15.94 -33.34
N LYS A 158 -1.15 16.53 -33.01
CA LYS A 158 -0.41 17.40 -33.94
C LYS A 158 -0.10 16.67 -35.24
N LYS A 159 0.42 15.44 -35.14
CA LYS A 159 0.71 14.59 -36.30
C LYS A 159 -0.53 14.36 -37.17
N LEU A 160 -1.66 14.00 -36.57
CA LEU A 160 -2.91 13.75 -37.31
C LEU A 160 -3.43 15.00 -38.04
N VAL A 161 -3.28 16.19 -37.45
CA VAL A 161 -3.62 17.46 -38.12
C VAL A 161 -2.73 17.71 -39.33
N LEU A 162 -1.42 17.50 -39.20
CA LEU A 162 -0.46 17.64 -40.31
C LEU A 162 -0.65 16.58 -41.40
N GLU A 163 -1.28 15.45 -41.09
CA GLU A 163 -1.55 14.38 -42.03
C GLU A 163 -2.70 14.66 -43.01
N LEU A 164 -3.55 15.66 -42.75
CA LEU A 164 -4.67 16.02 -43.61
C LEU A 164 -4.18 16.54 -44.98
N ASP A 165 -4.79 16.06 -46.06
CA ASP A 165 -4.32 16.33 -47.44
C ASP A 165 -4.21 17.82 -47.76
N TRP A 166 -5.18 18.64 -47.32
CA TRP A 166 -5.15 20.08 -47.55
C TRP A 166 -4.12 20.82 -46.68
N VAL A 167 -3.72 20.26 -45.53
CA VAL A 167 -2.66 20.84 -44.69
C VAL A 167 -1.28 20.54 -45.27
N LYS A 168 -1.13 19.39 -45.93
CA LYS A 168 0.10 18.99 -46.64
C LYS A 168 0.38 19.82 -47.89
N SER A 169 -0.64 20.45 -48.49
CA SER A 169 -0.46 21.21 -49.72
C SER A 169 0.51 22.39 -49.52
N GLU A 170 1.19 22.79 -50.59
CA GLU A 170 2.11 23.93 -50.56
C GLU A 170 1.39 25.24 -50.17
N ASP A 171 0.13 25.40 -50.57
CA ASP A 171 -0.71 26.55 -50.23
C ASP A 171 -0.93 26.73 -48.71
N SER A 172 -0.73 25.66 -47.92
CA SER A 172 -0.88 25.66 -46.47
C SER A 172 0.43 25.87 -45.70
N ALA A 173 1.54 26.25 -46.37
CA ALA A 173 2.84 26.47 -45.73
C ALA A 173 2.80 27.48 -44.56
N ALA A 174 2.11 28.62 -44.74
CA ALA A 174 1.98 29.64 -43.70
C ALA A 174 1.17 29.13 -42.49
N PHE A 175 0.14 28.30 -42.73
CA PHE A 175 -0.63 27.69 -41.65
C PHE A 175 0.21 26.66 -40.88
N ARG A 176 1.01 25.84 -41.56
CA ARG A 176 1.95 24.91 -40.90
C ARG A 176 2.95 25.65 -40.01
N ALA A 177 3.50 26.77 -40.47
CA ALA A 177 4.38 27.62 -39.64
C ALA A 177 3.65 28.20 -38.41
N TYR A 178 2.38 28.60 -38.55
CA TYR A 178 1.54 29.02 -37.42
C TYR A 178 1.31 27.88 -36.41
N LEU A 179 1.02 26.65 -36.88
CA LEU A 179 0.88 25.49 -36.00
C LEU A 179 2.16 25.21 -35.18
N ASP A 180 3.34 25.45 -35.76
CA ASP A 180 4.61 25.24 -35.07
C ASP A 180 4.98 26.37 -34.09
N ALA A 181 4.67 27.62 -34.46
CA ALA A 181 5.08 28.80 -33.70
C ALA A 181 4.08 29.21 -32.61
N LYS A 182 2.78 29.00 -32.83
CA LYS A 182 1.70 29.58 -32.01
C LYS A 182 0.78 28.55 -31.35
N ILE A 183 0.83 27.29 -31.76
CA ILE A 183 -0.02 26.23 -31.21
C ILE A 183 0.81 25.26 -30.36
N HIS A 184 0.41 25.10 -29.11
CA HIS A 184 1.04 24.21 -28.14
C HIS A 184 0.14 22.99 -27.93
N PHE A 185 0.54 21.86 -28.51
CA PHE A 185 -0.13 20.58 -28.28
C PHE A 185 0.45 19.93 -27.02
N HIS A 186 -0.27 20.03 -25.90
CA HIS A 186 0.20 19.53 -24.62
C HIS A 186 -0.08 18.03 -24.49
N ASN A 187 0.95 17.28 -24.09
CA ASN A 187 0.80 15.90 -23.64
C ASN A 187 0.16 15.89 -22.24
N THR A 188 -0.81 15.02 -22.02
CA THR A 188 -1.55 14.97 -20.75
C THR A 188 -1.75 13.54 -20.25
N MET A 189 -1.86 13.37 -18.94
CA MET A 189 -2.36 12.15 -18.28
C MET A 189 -3.61 12.51 -17.49
N VAL A 190 -4.66 11.71 -17.56
CA VAL A 190 -5.91 11.94 -16.80
C VAL A 190 -6.29 10.77 -15.92
N ASP A 191 -6.75 11.03 -14.71
CA ASP A 191 -7.19 9.98 -13.78
C ASP A 191 -8.34 10.44 -12.89
N ARG A 192 -9.57 10.17 -13.32
CA ARG A 192 -10.77 10.26 -12.48
C ARG A 192 -11.82 9.32 -13.04
N ILE A 193 -12.39 8.48 -12.19
CA ILE A 193 -13.46 7.57 -12.55
C ILE A 193 -14.73 8.40 -12.72
N THR A 194 -15.36 8.28 -13.90
CA THR A 194 -16.59 9.01 -14.23
C THR A 194 -17.66 8.06 -14.76
N ASN A 195 -18.89 8.24 -14.28
CA ASN A 195 -20.11 7.61 -14.73
C ASN A 195 -21.19 8.68 -14.95
N HIS A 196 -22.47 8.32 -14.88
CA HIS A 196 -23.58 9.26 -14.98
C HIS A 196 -24.63 9.02 -13.89
N ARG A 197 -25.46 10.04 -13.62
CA ARG A 197 -26.59 9.94 -12.70
C ARG A 197 -27.54 8.82 -13.16
N ALA A 198 -28.07 8.06 -12.20
CA ALA A 198 -29.08 7.05 -12.49
C ALA A 198 -30.32 7.71 -13.11
N GLY A 199 -30.76 7.21 -14.26
CA GLY A 199 -31.90 7.76 -15.00
C GLY A 199 -31.60 9.02 -15.85
N ASP A 200 -30.43 9.64 -15.70
CA ASP A 200 -30.03 10.80 -16.49
C ASP A 200 -28.56 10.70 -16.94
N SER A 201 -28.36 10.34 -18.22
CA SER A 201 -27.02 10.19 -18.81
C SER A 201 -26.29 11.51 -19.08
N LEU A 202 -27.00 12.65 -18.98
CA LEU A 202 -26.43 13.97 -19.22
C LEU A 202 -25.70 14.52 -18.01
N VAL A 203 -26.01 14.08 -16.79
CA VAL A 203 -25.29 14.52 -15.58
C VAL A 203 -24.12 13.58 -15.30
N PRO A 204 -22.85 14.03 -15.39
CA PRO A 204 -21.70 13.23 -14.97
C PRO A 204 -21.79 12.92 -13.49
N LEU A 205 -21.55 11.67 -13.13
CA LEU A 205 -21.36 11.21 -11.75
C LEU A 205 -19.88 10.85 -11.59
N THR A 206 -19.25 11.23 -10.50
CA THR A 206 -17.82 11.04 -10.30
C THR A 206 -17.50 10.56 -8.89
N GLU A 207 -16.38 9.88 -8.73
CA GLU A 207 -15.75 9.69 -7.42
C GLU A 207 -15.26 11.04 -6.85
N PRO A 208 -14.94 11.10 -5.54
CA PRO A 208 -14.25 12.24 -4.95
C PRO A 208 -12.99 12.58 -5.74
N LEU A 209 -12.63 13.87 -5.77
CA LEU A 209 -11.52 14.32 -6.61
C LEU A 209 -10.20 13.66 -6.15
N PRO A 210 -9.52 12.87 -7.01
CA PRO A 210 -8.26 12.26 -6.63
C PRO A 210 -7.15 13.31 -6.54
N VAL A 211 -6.06 12.96 -5.84
CA VAL A 211 -4.88 13.83 -5.65
C VAL A 211 -4.33 14.33 -6.99
N LYS A 212 -4.44 13.49 -8.03
CA LYS A 212 -3.98 13.78 -9.39
C LYS A 212 -5.06 13.40 -10.39
N ALA A 213 -5.90 14.37 -10.74
CA ALA A 213 -6.95 14.21 -11.74
C ALA A 213 -6.46 14.47 -13.17
N VAL A 214 -5.54 15.41 -13.35
CA VAL A 214 -4.90 15.71 -14.64
C VAL A 214 -3.46 16.17 -14.45
N ALA A 215 -2.54 15.59 -15.21
CA ALA A 215 -1.18 16.08 -15.38
C ALA A 215 -1.01 16.64 -16.80
N ILE A 216 -0.40 17.81 -16.93
CA ILE A 216 -0.22 18.54 -18.19
C ILE A 216 1.26 18.83 -18.38
N GLU A 217 1.84 18.36 -19.48
CA GLU A 217 3.19 18.69 -19.89
C GLU A 217 3.25 20.13 -20.43
N ASP A 218 4.16 20.96 -19.91
CA ASP A 218 4.41 22.31 -20.40
C ASP A 218 5.92 22.62 -20.46
N LEU A 219 6.61 22.00 -21.41
CA LEU A 219 8.06 22.18 -21.59
C LEU A 219 8.43 23.56 -22.13
N LYS A 220 7.49 24.28 -22.73
CA LYS A 220 7.71 25.59 -23.36
C LYS A 220 7.23 26.76 -22.50
N GLY A 221 6.62 26.51 -21.34
CA GLY A 221 6.09 27.56 -20.47
C GLY A 221 4.92 28.34 -21.09
N ALA A 222 4.08 27.67 -21.89
CA ALA A 222 2.93 28.30 -22.54
C ALA A 222 1.73 28.48 -21.58
N LEU A 223 1.70 27.71 -20.49
CA LEU A 223 0.65 27.73 -19.48
C LEU A 223 1.03 28.61 -18.29
N ASP A 224 0.02 29.12 -17.60
CA ASP A 224 0.20 29.72 -16.28
C ASP A 224 0.30 28.59 -15.25
N ALA A 225 1.51 28.05 -15.09
CA ALA A 225 1.76 26.88 -14.24
C ALA A 225 1.41 27.16 -12.77
N ASP A 226 1.63 28.39 -12.29
CA ASP A 226 1.38 28.76 -10.90
C ASP A 226 -0.11 28.87 -10.59
N ALA A 227 -0.92 29.39 -11.52
CA ALA A 227 -2.37 29.37 -11.38
C ALA A 227 -2.93 27.94 -11.49
N LEU A 228 -2.43 27.14 -12.44
CA LEU A 228 -2.88 25.76 -12.63
C LEU A 228 -2.56 24.86 -11.43
N ARG A 229 -1.37 24.97 -10.83
CA ARG A 229 -0.97 24.18 -9.65
C ARG A 229 -1.81 24.48 -8.41
N LYS A 230 -2.51 25.62 -8.35
CA LYS A 230 -3.45 25.94 -7.27
C LYS A 230 -4.81 25.28 -7.45
N VAL A 231 -5.11 24.75 -8.64
CA VAL A 231 -6.37 24.04 -8.90
C VAL A 231 -6.24 22.61 -8.38
N PRO A 232 -7.09 22.17 -7.44
CA PRO A 232 -7.03 20.81 -6.90
C PRO A 232 -7.05 19.75 -8.00
N GLY A 233 -6.20 18.72 -7.87
CA GLY A 233 -6.08 17.64 -8.83
C GLY A 233 -5.32 17.98 -10.12
N VAL A 234 -4.86 19.22 -10.33
CA VAL A 234 -4.11 19.64 -11.52
C VAL A 234 -2.62 19.69 -11.24
N HIS A 235 -1.84 19.06 -12.13
CA HIS A 235 -0.39 18.97 -12.02
C HIS A 235 0.27 19.44 -13.32
N VAL A 236 1.14 20.44 -13.25
CA VAL A 236 1.91 20.90 -14.43
C VAL A 236 3.33 20.36 -14.36
N ARG A 237 3.74 19.63 -15.40
CA ARG A 237 5.08 19.04 -15.56
C ARG A 237 5.92 19.87 -16.50
N THR A 238 6.99 20.42 -15.97
CA THR A 238 7.94 21.23 -16.73
C THR A 238 9.14 20.41 -17.21
N ASN A 239 9.22 19.14 -16.82
CA ASN A 239 10.21 18.17 -17.28
C ASN A 239 9.53 16.92 -17.87
N LYS A 240 10.04 16.47 -19.02
CA LYS A 240 9.59 15.27 -19.74
C LYS A 240 9.67 13.99 -18.90
N ALA A 241 10.64 13.90 -17.99
CA ALA A 241 10.77 12.74 -17.10
C ALA A 241 9.59 12.64 -16.12
N GLU A 242 9.01 13.77 -15.69
CA GLU A 242 7.91 13.75 -14.73
C GLU A 242 6.60 13.24 -15.35
N ILE A 243 6.26 13.69 -16.57
CA ILE A 243 5.07 13.22 -17.26
C ILE A 243 5.22 11.74 -17.68
N ALA A 244 6.44 11.29 -17.98
CA ALA A 244 6.72 9.87 -18.23
C ALA A 244 6.40 8.99 -17.01
N LYS A 245 6.73 9.45 -15.79
CA LYS A 245 6.36 8.75 -14.55
C LYS A 245 4.85 8.72 -14.33
N ASP A 246 4.16 9.84 -14.61
CA ASP A 246 2.70 9.90 -14.57
C ASP A 246 2.06 8.90 -15.54
N TYR A 247 2.64 8.73 -16.73
CA TYR A 247 2.22 7.72 -17.70
C TYR A 247 2.46 6.30 -17.22
N LEU A 248 3.62 5.99 -16.64
CA LEU A 248 3.88 4.66 -16.09
C LEU A 248 2.89 4.31 -14.97
N LEU A 249 2.67 5.21 -14.01
CA LEU A 249 1.69 5.01 -12.94
C LEU A 249 0.26 4.82 -13.47
N LYS A 250 -0.16 5.62 -14.47
CA LYS A 250 -1.53 5.49 -14.98
C LYS A 250 -1.71 4.28 -15.88
N PHE A 251 -0.80 4.04 -16.82
CA PHE A 251 -0.95 3.00 -17.84
C PHE A 251 -0.51 1.62 -17.34
N SER A 252 0.69 1.53 -16.78
CA SER A 252 1.31 0.26 -16.35
C SER A 252 0.81 -0.23 -14.99
N LEU A 253 0.20 0.65 -14.17
CA LEU A 253 -0.39 0.30 -12.88
C LEU A 253 -1.90 0.45 -12.88
N GLY A 254 -2.44 1.67 -12.76
CA GLY A 254 -3.89 1.84 -12.55
C GLY A 254 -4.75 1.22 -13.66
N ASN A 255 -4.43 1.46 -14.93
CA ASN A 255 -5.18 0.90 -16.04
C ASN A 255 -4.86 -0.59 -16.28
N ALA A 256 -3.62 -1.03 -16.00
CA ALA A 256 -3.20 -2.43 -16.14
C ALA A 256 -3.94 -3.34 -15.15
N VAL A 257 -3.93 -2.99 -13.86
CA VAL A 257 -4.64 -3.71 -12.81
C VAL A 257 -6.15 -3.72 -13.08
N ASN A 258 -6.72 -2.59 -13.52
CA ASN A 258 -8.12 -2.54 -13.93
C ASN A 258 -8.41 -3.51 -15.08
N SER A 259 -7.58 -3.51 -16.13
CA SER A 259 -7.74 -4.39 -17.28
C SER A 259 -7.58 -5.87 -16.91
N ALA A 260 -6.63 -6.21 -16.04
CA ALA A 260 -6.46 -7.57 -15.53
C ALA A 260 -7.71 -8.08 -14.78
N MET A 261 -8.45 -7.17 -14.14
CA MET A 261 -9.64 -7.48 -13.33
C MET A 261 -10.94 -7.53 -14.14
N VAL A 262 -11.24 -6.51 -14.96
CA VAL A 262 -12.58 -6.32 -15.54
C VAL A 262 -12.99 -7.41 -16.53
N TYR A 263 -12.05 -8.01 -17.27
CA TYR A 263 -12.37 -9.14 -18.16
C TYR A 263 -12.77 -10.38 -17.35
N LEU A 264 -12.07 -10.64 -16.25
CA LEU A 264 -12.38 -11.75 -15.35
C LEU A 264 -13.76 -11.55 -14.72
N LEU A 265 -14.05 -10.36 -14.21
CA LEU A 265 -15.35 -10.00 -13.66
C LEU A 265 -16.48 -10.13 -14.68
N ALA A 266 -16.27 -9.67 -15.92
CA ALA A 266 -17.25 -9.78 -16.99
C ALA A 266 -17.59 -11.24 -17.30
N LEU A 267 -16.58 -12.11 -17.40
CA LEU A 267 -16.77 -13.55 -17.63
C LEU A 267 -17.40 -14.25 -16.42
N ALA A 268 -17.10 -13.81 -15.21
CA ALA A 268 -17.68 -14.26 -13.94
C ALA A 268 -19.07 -13.66 -13.63
N ARG A 269 -19.74 -13.07 -14.65
CA ARG A 269 -21.08 -12.49 -14.55
C ARG A 269 -21.22 -11.35 -13.53
N GLN A 270 -20.16 -10.60 -13.28
CA GLN A 270 -20.21 -9.38 -12.49
C GLN A 270 -20.36 -8.16 -13.40
N ARG A 271 -21.38 -7.33 -13.15
CA ARG A 271 -21.69 -6.18 -13.99
C ARG A 271 -20.72 -5.02 -13.78
N THR A 272 -20.34 -4.77 -12.53
CA THR A 272 -19.61 -3.57 -12.12
C THR A 272 -18.28 -3.90 -11.46
N ALA A 273 -17.28 -3.05 -11.70
CA ALA A 273 -15.90 -3.31 -11.28
C ALA A 273 -15.74 -3.45 -9.76
N ASN A 274 -16.51 -2.70 -8.96
CA ASN A 274 -16.45 -2.73 -7.49
C ASN A 274 -16.94 -4.05 -6.87
N GLN A 275 -17.61 -4.92 -7.63
CA GLN A 275 -18.07 -6.24 -7.17
C GLN A 275 -16.91 -7.23 -6.92
N PHE A 276 -15.68 -6.92 -7.34
CA PHE A 276 -14.51 -7.75 -7.02
C PHE A 276 -14.30 -7.92 -5.51
N GLN A 277 -14.82 -7.01 -4.68
CA GLN A 277 -14.81 -7.12 -3.23
C GLN A 277 -15.48 -8.39 -2.69
N GLN A 278 -16.42 -8.95 -3.47
CA GLN A 278 -17.11 -10.19 -3.13
C GLN A 278 -16.30 -11.44 -3.51
N LEU A 279 -15.14 -11.25 -4.16
CA LEU A 279 -14.28 -12.30 -4.70
C LEU A 279 -12.85 -12.08 -4.21
N PRO A 280 -12.50 -12.48 -2.97
CA PRO A 280 -11.17 -12.25 -2.37
C PRO A 280 -10.02 -12.73 -3.24
N ILE A 281 -10.23 -13.83 -3.97
CA ILE A 281 -9.27 -14.40 -4.92
C ILE A 281 -8.80 -13.41 -6.00
N ILE A 282 -9.65 -12.47 -6.40
CA ILE A 282 -9.28 -11.44 -7.37
C ILE A 282 -8.29 -10.47 -6.75
N THR A 283 -8.44 -10.13 -5.46
CA THR A 283 -7.47 -9.25 -4.78
C THR A 283 -6.10 -9.94 -4.69
N GLU A 284 -6.07 -11.21 -4.29
CA GLU A 284 -4.85 -12.01 -4.23
C GLU A 284 -4.13 -12.10 -5.58
N TYR A 285 -4.89 -12.30 -6.65
CA TYR A 285 -4.39 -12.27 -8.02
C TYR A 285 -3.80 -10.92 -8.42
N LEU A 286 -4.48 -9.81 -8.11
CA LEU A 286 -4.00 -8.48 -8.45
C LEU A 286 -2.74 -8.12 -7.65
N ASP A 287 -2.67 -8.51 -6.38
CA ASP A 287 -1.48 -8.33 -5.55
C ASP A 287 -0.29 -9.11 -6.12
N ALA A 288 -0.51 -10.37 -6.50
CA ALA A 288 0.55 -11.18 -7.10
C ALA A 288 1.00 -10.64 -8.48
N LEU A 289 0.06 -10.18 -9.32
CA LEU A 289 0.38 -9.50 -10.58
C LEU A 289 1.17 -8.20 -10.34
N PHE A 290 0.79 -7.45 -9.30
CA PHE A 290 1.48 -6.23 -8.90
C PHE A 290 2.93 -6.51 -8.52
N GLU A 291 3.16 -7.43 -7.58
CA GLU A 291 4.51 -7.75 -7.08
C GLU A 291 5.40 -8.38 -8.17
N LYS A 292 4.89 -9.31 -8.97
CA LYS A 292 5.73 -10.10 -9.89
C LYS A 292 5.99 -9.43 -11.24
N ASP A 293 5.09 -8.57 -11.73
CA ASP A 293 5.23 -7.95 -13.07
C ASP A 293 5.18 -6.42 -13.06
N ILE A 294 4.24 -5.81 -12.33
CA ILE A 294 3.99 -4.36 -12.46
C ILE A 294 4.99 -3.54 -11.66
N LEU A 295 5.23 -3.88 -10.38
CA LEU A 295 6.15 -3.15 -9.52
C LEU A 295 7.58 -3.15 -10.07
N PRO A 296 8.16 -4.28 -10.53
CA PRO A 296 9.48 -4.28 -11.18
C PRO A 296 9.53 -3.34 -12.39
N ALA A 297 8.47 -3.28 -13.20
CA ALA A 297 8.43 -2.41 -14.39
C ALA A 297 8.39 -0.92 -14.01
N LEU A 298 7.69 -0.58 -12.92
CA LEU A 298 7.65 0.79 -12.41
C LEU A 298 9.01 1.21 -11.86
N VAL A 299 9.67 0.35 -11.08
CA VAL A 299 11.01 0.60 -10.53
C VAL A 299 12.04 0.73 -11.64
N ALA A 300 12.01 -0.15 -12.64
CA ALA A 300 12.85 -0.05 -13.83
C ALA A 300 12.60 1.26 -14.63
N GLY A 301 11.38 1.81 -14.54
CA GLY A 301 10.99 3.09 -15.14
C GLY A 301 11.18 4.31 -14.23
N ASP A 302 12.09 4.24 -13.24
CA ASP A 302 12.41 5.32 -12.29
C ASP A 302 11.25 5.82 -11.41
N VAL A 303 10.24 4.97 -11.16
CA VAL A 303 9.21 5.22 -10.15
C VAL A 303 9.67 4.62 -8.82
N ALA A 304 9.68 5.43 -7.75
CA ALA A 304 10.06 4.93 -6.42
C ALA A 304 9.08 3.85 -5.95
N GLU A 305 9.58 2.79 -5.32
CA GLU A 305 8.75 1.67 -4.85
C GLU A 305 7.62 2.14 -3.91
N ASP A 306 7.92 3.00 -2.93
CA ASP A 306 6.91 3.56 -2.03
C ASP A 306 5.80 4.32 -2.78
N GLN A 307 6.18 5.06 -3.83
CA GLN A 307 5.23 5.78 -4.66
C GLN A 307 4.33 4.82 -5.45
N ALA A 308 4.91 3.74 -6.00
CA ALA A 308 4.16 2.71 -6.72
C ALA A 308 3.18 1.99 -5.78
N ARG A 309 3.63 1.59 -4.58
CA ARG A 309 2.80 0.92 -3.57
C ARG A 309 1.68 1.83 -3.06
N GLN A 310 1.97 3.11 -2.84
CA GLN A 310 0.96 4.09 -2.44
C GLN A 310 -0.11 4.27 -3.53
N PHE A 311 0.29 4.41 -4.81
CA PHE A 311 -0.65 4.54 -5.91
C PHE A 311 -1.49 3.26 -6.08
N TYR A 312 -0.89 2.08 -5.90
CA TYR A 312 -1.61 0.82 -5.96
C TYR A 312 -2.67 0.71 -4.83
N ALA A 313 -2.30 1.08 -3.60
CA ALA A 313 -3.23 1.11 -2.47
C ALA A 313 -4.38 2.12 -2.67
N GLU A 314 -4.06 3.34 -3.14
CA GLU A 314 -5.08 4.36 -3.47
C GLU A 314 -6.03 3.86 -4.56
N TRP A 315 -5.48 3.25 -5.61
CA TRP A 315 -6.27 2.69 -6.70
C TRP A 315 -7.22 1.59 -6.21
N LEU A 316 -6.74 0.65 -5.38
CA LEU A 316 -7.57 -0.40 -4.81
C LEU A 316 -8.72 0.19 -3.96
N LEU A 317 -8.45 1.19 -3.14
CA LEU A 317 -9.48 1.86 -2.34
C LEU A 317 -10.56 2.51 -3.22
N ARG A 318 -10.15 3.21 -4.28
CA ARG A 318 -11.07 3.85 -5.24
C ARG A 318 -11.94 2.84 -5.97
N MET A 319 -11.36 1.71 -6.40
CA MET A 319 -12.14 0.65 -7.03
C MET A 319 -13.07 -0.07 -6.06
N LYS A 320 -12.80 0.01 -4.76
CA LYS A 320 -13.68 -0.53 -3.70
C LYS A 320 -14.85 0.39 -3.35
N HIS A 321 -15.08 1.48 -4.07
CA HIS A 321 -16.19 2.38 -3.78
C HIS A 321 -17.56 1.65 -3.82
N PRO A 322 -18.31 1.60 -2.70
CA PRO A 322 -19.48 0.72 -2.59
C PRO A 322 -20.64 1.16 -3.49
N HIS A 323 -20.78 2.46 -3.71
CA HIS A 323 -21.87 3.04 -4.51
C HIS A 323 -21.46 3.47 -5.93
N PHE A 324 -20.21 3.16 -6.35
CA PHE A 324 -19.66 3.67 -7.59
C PHE A 324 -18.76 2.63 -8.27
N GLY A 325 -19.29 2.00 -9.32
CA GLY A 325 -18.57 1.02 -10.12
C GLY A 325 -18.82 1.25 -11.61
N LEU A 326 -17.78 1.07 -12.42
CA LEU A 326 -17.91 1.10 -13.88
C LEU A 326 -18.41 -0.24 -14.40
N ASP A 327 -19.20 -0.21 -15.49
CA ASP A 327 -19.69 -1.41 -16.17
C ASP A 327 -18.52 -2.18 -16.82
N ASN A 328 -18.32 -3.43 -16.40
CA ASN A 328 -17.20 -4.26 -16.84
C ASN A 328 -17.21 -4.52 -18.34
N PHE A 329 -18.39 -4.60 -18.98
CA PHE A 329 -18.50 -4.83 -20.42
C PHE A 329 -18.16 -3.58 -21.21
N TRP A 330 -18.56 -2.40 -20.73
CA TRP A 330 -18.14 -1.13 -21.31
C TRP A 330 -16.63 -0.91 -21.18
N VAL A 331 -16.05 -1.20 -19.99
CA VAL A 331 -14.60 -1.09 -19.77
C VAL A 331 -13.82 -2.19 -20.51
N SER A 332 -14.45 -3.27 -20.96
CA SER A 332 -13.75 -4.33 -21.70
C SER A 332 -13.67 -4.10 -23.22
N GLN A 333 -14.28 -3.04 -23.76
CA GLN A 333 -14.21 -2.77 -25.21
C GLN A 333 -12.81 -2.36 -25.67
N ASN A 334 -12.48 -2.58 -26.95
CA ASN A 334 -11.12 -2.44 -27.50
C ASN A 334 -10.09 -3.32 -26.78
N ALA A 335 -10.46 -4.58 -26.48
CA ALA A 335 -9.72 -5.40 -25.53
C ALA A 335 -8.22 -5.58 -25.90
N LEU A 336 -7.91 -5.86 -27.17
CA LEU A 336 -6.50 -6.01 -27.60
C LEU A 336 -5.69 -4.71 -27.46
N LEU A 337 -6.26 -3.57 -27.81
CA LEU A 337 -5.59 -2.28 -27.63
C LEU A 337 -5.28 -2.05 -26.14
N ARG A 338 -6.20 -2.41 -25.25
CA ARG A 338 -6.01 -2.27 -23.80
C ARG A 338 -4.97 -3.24 -23.26
N VAL A 339 -4.99 -4.51 -23.67
CA VAL A 339 -3.95 -5.49 -23.32
C VAL A 339 -2.58 -4.96 -23.74
N TYR A 340 -2.48 -4.40 -24.95
CA TYR A 340 -1.25 -3.82 -25.45
C TYR A 340 -0.76 -2.62 -24.63
N VAL A 341 -1.57 -1.57 -24.54
CA VAL A 341 -1.16 -0.29 -23.96
C VAL A 341 -1.00 -0.39 -22.44
N ARG A 342 -1.65 -1.35 -21.78
CA ARG A 342 -1.72 -1.43 -20.32
C ARG A 342 -0.92 -2.59 -19.74
N LEU A 343 -1.14 -3.82 -20.23
CA LEU A 343 -0.49 -5.02 -19.68
C LEU A 343 0.89 -5.26 -20.29
N LEU A 344 0.98 -5.28 -21.63
CA LEU A 344 2.25 -5.54 -22.32
C LEU A 344 3.29 -4.44 -22.10
N ASN A 345 2.88 -3.22 -21.75
CA ASN A 345 3.84 -2.15 -21.45
C ASN A 345 4.77 -2.55 -20.29
N SER A 346 4.24 -3.16 -19.22
CA SER A 346 5.05 -3.63 -18.08
C SER A 346 6.00 -4.76 -18.50
N VAL A 347 5.53 -5.69 -19.35
CA VAL A 347 6.37 -6.75 -19.93
C VAL A 347 7.52 -6.16 -20.74
N ASN A 348 7.22 -5.22 -21.64
CA ASN A 348 8.20 -4.61 -22.52
C ASN A 348 9.27 -3.84 -21.74
N VAL A 349 8.86 -3.12 -20.69
CA VAL A 349 9.79 -2.39 -19.81
C VAL A 349 10.69 -3.37 -19.07
N ASN A 350 10.15 -4.42 -18.47
CA ASN A 350 10.96 -5.41 -17.74
C ASN A 350 11.94 -6.15 -18.66
N VAL A 351 11.50 -6.64 -19.82
CA VAL A 351 12.38 -7.34 -20.78
C VAL A 351 13.50 -6.43 -21.27
N ALA A 352 13.26 -5.12 -21.38
CA ALA A 352 14.30 -4.16 -21.78
C ALA A 352 15.34 -3.88 -20.68
N HIS A 353 15.04 -4.13 -19.40
CA HIS A 353 15.91 -3.81 -18.26
C HIS A 353 16.50 -5.05 -17.57
N ASP A 354 15.86 -6.21 -17.69
CA ASP A 354 16.30 -7.48 -17.10
C ASP A 354 16.18 -8.62 -18.12
N GLU A 355 17.32 -9.09 -18.65
CA GLU A 355 17.39 -10.20 -19.59
C GLU A 355 16.86 -11.53 -19.01
N LYS A 356 16.87 -11.67 -17.68
CA LYS A 356 16.36 -12.85 -16.97
C LYS A 356 14.86 -12.77 -16.68
N TYR A 357 14.25 -11.60 -16.82
CA TYR A 357 12.82 -11.45 -16.57
C TYR A 357 12.02 -12.34 -17.52
N ARG A 358 11.02 -13.01 -16.95
CA ARG A 358 10.00 -13.77 -17.67
C ARG A 358 8.65 -13.35 -17.12
N PRO A 359 7.68 -12.98 -17.96
CA PRO A 359 6.34 -12.63 -17.50
C PRO A 359 5.73 -13.72 -16.63
N SER A 360 5.10 -13.33 -15.52
CA SER A 360 4.54 -14.31 -14.59
C SER A 360 3.32 -15.02 -15.18
N LYS A 361 2.92 -16.13 -14.52
CA LYS A 361 1.65 -16.80 -14.84
C LYS A 361 0.42 -15.90 -14.63
N PHE A 362 0.52 -14.87 -13.79
CA PHE A 362 -0.55 -13.89 -13.56
C PHE A 362 -0.70 -12.94 -14.75
N MET A 363 0.41 -12.46 -15.32
CA MET A 363 0.40 -11.68 -16.56
C MET A 363 -0.13 -12.51 -17.73
N ALA A 364 0.26 -13.79 -17.80
CA ALA A 364 -0.22 -14.72 -18.81
C ALA A 364 -1.73 -14.98 -18.65
N PHE A 365 -2.20 -15.13 -17.41
CA PHE A 365 -3.62 -15.29 -17.10
C PHE A 365 -4.43 -14.05 -17.49
N ALA A 366 -3.98 -12.84 -17.12
CA ALA A 366 -4.63 -11.57 -17.50
C ALA A 366 -4.88 -11.49 -19.02
N THR A 367 -3.85 -11.86 -19.78
CA THR A 367 -3.89 -11.84 -21.25
C THR A 367 -4.81 -12.94 -21.79
N ALA A 368 -4.73 -14.15 -21.26
CA ALA A 368 -5.58 -15.28 -21.67
C ALA A 368 -7.07 -15.01 -21.41
N VAL A 369 -7.41 -14.35 -20.30
CA VAL A 369 -8.78 -13.94 -19.96
C VAL A 369 -9.31 -12.89 -20.94
N ALA A 370 -8.48 -11.92 -21.35
CA ALA A 370 -8.86 -10.96 -22.40
C ALA A 370 -9.11 -11.65 -23.75
N LEU A 371 -8.30 -12.64 -24.13
CA LEU A 371 -8.54 -13.45 -25.33
C LEU A 371 -9.82 -14.29 -25.19
N ARG A 372 -10.09 -14.84 -24.01
CA ARG A 372 -11.35 -15.55 -23.72
C ARG A 372 -12.56 -14.62 -23.90
N PHE A 373 -12.47 -13.37 -23.46
CA PHE A 373 -13.51 -12.36 -23.67
C PHE A 373 -13.74 -12.07 -25.17
N LEU A 374 -12.69 -12.04 -25.98
CA LEU A 374 -12.76 -11.87 -27.44
C LEU A 374 -13.12 -13.15 -28.21
N THR A 375 -13.51 -14.23 -27.52
CA THR A 375 -13.84 -15.52 -28.16
C THR A 375 -15.34 -15.60 -28.44
N PRO A 376 -15.78 -15.62 -29.72
CA PRO A 376 -17.19 -15.74 -30.04
C PRO A 376 -17.78 -17.10 -29.64
N TRP A 377 -19.06 -17.10 -29.29
CA TRP A 377 -19.88 -18.30 -29.18
C TRP A 377 -20.20 -18.92 -30.55
N GLN A 378 -20.37 -18.08 -31.56
CA GLN A 378 -20.75 -18.46 -32.94
C GLN A 378 -19.80 -17.84 -33.96
N ALA A 379 -19.66 -18.46 -35.14
CA ALA A 379 -18.75 -18.02 -36.19
C ALA A 379 -19.10 -16.65 -36.77
N ASP A 380 -20.41 -16.40 -36.91
CA ASP A 380 -20.93 -15.26 -37.64
C ASP A 380 -21.05 -14.03 -36.74
N SER A 381 -20.51 -12.92 -37.25
CA SER A 381 -20.78 -11.58 -36.73
C SER A 381 -22.25 -11.22 -36.91
N LYS A 382 -22.71 -10.18 -36.20
CA LYS A 382 -24.05 -9.62 -36.36
C LYS A 382 -24.27 -9.19 -37.82
N ARG A 383 -25.40 -9.59 -38.44
CA ARG A 383 -25.67 -9.37 -39.89
C ARG A 383 -25.46 -7.92 -40.36
N ASN A 384 -25.75 -6.95 -39.50
CA ASN A 384 -25.66 -5.52 -39.82
C ASN A 384 -24.43 -4.83 -39.19
N ALA A 385 -23.52 -5.59 -38.56
CA ALA A 385 -22.30 -5.08 -37.93
C ALA A 385 -21.20 -6.17 -37.98
N PRO A 386 -20.36 -6.18 -39.04
CA PRO A 386 -19.45 -7.31 -39.36
C PRO A 386 -18.28 -7.48 -38.37
N THR A 387 -18.09 -6.54 -37.45
CA THR A 387 -17.06 -6.55 -36.41
C THR A 387 -17.61 -6.89 -35.03
N VAL A 388 -18.95 -6.96 -34.89
CA VAL A 388 -19.62 -7.25 -33.62
C VAL A 388 -19.94 -8.74 -33.54
N PHE A 389 -19.45 -9.38 -32.48
CA PHE A 389 -19.64 -10.80 -32.20
C PHE A 389 -20.39 -10.99 -30.88
N VAL A 390 -20.88 -12.21 -30.65
CA VAL A 390 -21.53 -12.60 -29.40
C VAL A 390 -20.58 -13.52 -28.63
N GLY A 391 -20.13 -13.09 -27.46
CA GLY A 391 -19.39 -13.91 -26.50
C GLY A 391 -20.31 -14.62 -25.52
N GLN A 392 -19.72 -15.52 -24.72
CA GLN A 392 -20.42 -16.30 -23.70
C GLN A 392 -19.64 -16.23 -22.38
N MET A 393 -20.32 -15.83 -21.30
CA MET A 393 -19.84 -15.83 -19.92
C MET A 393 -19.81 -17.26 -19.37
N ASP A 394 -19.12 -17.46 -18.25
CA ASP A 394 -19.02 -18.76 -17.61
C ASP A 394 -20.39 -19.32 -17.18
N PRO A 395 -20.56 -20.66 -17.16
CA PRO A 395 -21.78 -21.29 -16.70
C PRO A 395 -21.97 -21.10 -15.18
N ILE A 396 -23.24 -21.03 -14.74
CA ILE A 396 -23.56 -20.97 -13.30
C ILE A 396 -23.43 -22.38 -12.74
N GLN A 397 -22.44 -22.63 -11.88
CA GLN A 397 -22.15 -23.98 -11.38
C GLN A 397 -22.82 -24.37 -10.05
N ASN A 398 -23.51 -23.46 -9.33
CA ASN A 398 -24.17 -23.80 -8.06
C ASN A 398 -25.58 -23.18 -7.91
N GLY A 399 -26.55 -24.02 -7.54
CA GLY A 399 -27.99 -23.73 -7.49
C GLY A 399 -28.48 -22.93 -6.29
N ALA A 400 -27.85 -21.80 -5.97
CA ALA A 400 -28.45 -20.79 -5.08
C ALA A 400 -28.63 -19.49 -5.87
N PRO A 401 -29.83 -19.20 -6.40
CA PRO A 401 -30.10 -17.93 -7.03
C PRO A 401 -30.34 -16.91 -5.92
N VAL A 402 -29.31 -16.17 -5.53
CA VAL A 402 -29.61 -14.80 -5.15
C VAL A 402 -29.67 -14.05 -6.47
N PHE A 403 -30.87 -13.52 -6.76
CA PHE A 403 -31.20 -12.48 -7.73
C PHE A 403 -32.20 -12.84 -8.84
N SER A 404 -33.29 -12.08 -8.73
CA SER A 404 -34.42 -11.76 -9.59
C SER A 404 -34.41 -12.30 -11.04
N LEU A 405 -35.42 -13.10 -11.36
CA LEU A 405 -35.88 -13.45 -12.71
C LEU A 405 -36.30 -12.24 -13.59
N THR A 406 -35.88 -11.02 -13.25
CA THR A 406 -36.33 -9.77 -13.89
C THR A 406 -35.23 -8.92 -14.52
N GLU A 407 -33.94 -9.29 -14.43
CA GLU A 407 -32.90 -8.52 -15.11
C GLU A 407 -32.99 -8.67 -16.65
N LYS A 408 -33.32 -7.55 -17.28
CA LYS A 408 -33.45 -7.42 -18.74
C LYS A 408 -32.07 -7.19 -19.34
N THR A 409 -31.88 -7.68 -20.57
CA THR A 409 -30.76 -7.30 -21.44
C THR A 409 -30.56 -5.79 -21.37
N TRP A 410 -29.35 -5.34 -21.03
CA TRP A 410 -29.02 -3.92 -20.97
C TRP A 410 -28.03 -3.56 -22.06
N SER A 411 -28.13 -2.31 -22.53
CA SER A 411 -27.13 -1.71 -23.42
C SER A 411 -26.09 -1.00 -22.57
N TYR A 412 -24.82 -1.36 -22.76
CA TYR A 412 -23.69 -0.76 -22.05
C TYR A 412 -22.83 0.13 -22.97
N ASP A 413 -23.01 0.02 -24.29
CA ASP A 413 -22.46 0.93 -25.31
C ASP A 413 -23.39 1.00 -26.53
N THR A 414 -23.11 1.89 -27.46
CA THR A 414 -23.89 2.18 -28.66
C THR A 414 -24.07 0.92 -29.53
N GLY A 415 -25.19 0.23 -29.33
CA GLY A 415 -25.55 -0.98 -30.09
C GLY A 415 -24.98 -2.29 -29.56
N LEU A 416 -24.32 -2.27 -28.38
CA LEU A 416 -23.81 -3.45 -27.68
C LEU A 416 -24.64 -3.74 -26.43
N THR A 417 -24.91 -5.03 -26.21
CA THR A 417 -25.76 -5.50 -25.12
C THR A 417 -25.15 -6.67 -24.36
N ALA A 418 -25.54 -6.81 -23.09
CA ALA A 418 -25.20 -7.96 -22.25
C ALA A 418 -26.43 -8.43 -21.46
N ASN A 419 -26.38 -9.69 -21.03
CA ASN A 419 -27.42 -10.32 -20.23
C ASN A 419 -26.81 -11.36 -19.29
N LEU A 420 -26.79 -11.07 -17.99
CA LEU A 420 -26.18 -11.92 -16.97
C LEU A 420 -26.90 -13.26 -16.81
N SER A 421 -28.22 -13.33 -17.03
CA SER A 421 -28.99 -14.57 -16.89
C SER A 421 -28.64 -15.57 -17.99
N THR A 422 -28.64 -15.12 -19.24
CA THR A 422 -28.24 -15.95 -20.40
C THR A 422 -26.73 -16.15 -20.51
N GLY A 423 -25.95 -15.28 -19.87
CA GLY A 423 -24.50 -15.22 -20.01
C GLY A 423 -24.03 -14.72 -21.37
N LYS A 424 -24.90 -14.12 -22.20
CA LYS A 424 -24.51 -13.60 -23.51
C LYS A 424 -24.11 -12.14 -23.41
N TYR A 425 -23.08 -11.76 -24.14
CA TYR A 425 -22.68 -10.36 -24.34
C TYR A 425 -22.23 -10.17 -25.78
N GLU A 426 -22.43 -8.98 -26.31
CA GLU A 426 -21.84 -8.56 -27.58
C GLU A 426 -20.43 -7.98 -27.31
N PHE A 427 -19.55 -7.94 -28.29
CA PHE A 427 -18.29 -7.18 -28.24
C PHE A 427 -17.84 -6.82 -29.66
N ASP A 428 -17.11 -5.71 -29.80
CA ASP A 428 -16.52 -5.29 -31.08
C ASP A 428 -15.04 -5.69 -31.15
N ASP A 429 -14.68 -6.45 -32.18
CA ASP A 429 -13.31 -6.92 -32.45
C ASP A 429 -12.51 -5.99 -33.38
N GLY A 430 -13.14 -4.94 -33.92
CA GLY A 430 -12.48 -4.00 -34.84
C GLY A 430 -12.18 -4.60 -36.23
N GLU A 431 -11.07 -4.19 -36.85
CA GLU A 431 -10.72 -4.40 -38.28
C GLU A 431 -11.06 -5.81 -38.82
N ASN A 432 -12.23 -5.92 -39.45
CA ASN A 432 -12.78 -7.12 -40.11
C ASN A 432 -13.07 -8.34 -39.21
N GLY A 433 -13.02 -8.18 -37.89
CA GLY A 433 -13.30 -9.26 -36.93
C GLY A 433 -12.29 -10.42 -37.00
N ARG A 434 -11.04 -10.13 -37.36
CA ARG A 434 -10.01 -11.15 -37.63
C ARG A 434 -9.69 -11.97 -36.39
N VAL A 435 -9.55 -11.33 -35.23
CA VAL A 435 -9.08 -11.95 -33.99
C VAL A 435 -10.19 -12.84 -33.45
N ALA A 436 -11.42 -12.35 -33.40
CA ALA A 436 -12.62 -13.12 -33.05
C ALA A 436 -12.77 -14.39 -33.91
N LYS A 437 -12.62 -14.27 -35.24
CA LYS A 437 -12.69 -15.44 -36.17
C LYS A 437 -11.57 -16.45 -35.93
N LEU A 438 -10.36 -15.97 -35.65
CA LEU A 438 -9.19 -16.83 -35.38
C LEU A 438 -9.36 -17.58 -34.06
N LEU A 439 -9.75 -16.87 -33.00
CA LEU A 439 -10.01 -17.43 -31.67
C LEU A 439 -11.18 -18.41 -31.68
N TRP A 440 -12.26 -18.13 -32.43
CA TRP A 440 -13.37 -19.06 -32.63
C TRP A 440 -12.92 -20.37 -33.26
N ARG A 441 -12.13 -20.33 -34.35
CA ARG A 441 -11.62 -21.55 -35.00
C ARG A 441 -10.77 -22.39 -34.05
N ALA A 442 -9.90 -21.73 -33.27
CA ALA A 442 -9.08 -22.41 -32.27
C ALA A 442 -9.95 -23.03 -31.16
N SER A 443 -10.96 -22.31 -30.65
CA SER A 443 -11.83 -22.79 -29.58
C SER A 443 -12.69 -23.99 -30.01
N GLN A 444 -13.15 -24.04 -31.27
CA GLN A 444 -13.92 -25.18 -31.78
C GLN A 444 -13.10 -26.48 -31.77
N LYS A 445 -11.80 -26.42 -32.09
CA LYS A 445 -10.91 -27.59 -32.01
C LYS A 445 -10.79 -28.11 -30.58
N VAL A 446 -10.62 -27.21 -29.61
CA VAL A 446 -10.53 -27.56 -28.18
C VAL A 446 -11.83 -28.18 -27.67
N LEU A 447 -12.99 -27.61 -28.03
CA LEU A 447 -14.30 -28.11 -27.64
C LEU A 447 -14.59 -29.49 -28.26
N ALA A 448 -14.24 -29.70 -29.53
CA ALA A 448 -14.39 -30.98 -30.20
C ALA A 448 -13.56 -32.09 -29.52
N ALA A 449 -12.31 -31.79 -29.17
CA ALA A 449 -11.44 -32.72 -28.46
C ALA A 449 -11.93 -33.02 -27.03
N SER A 450 -12.48 -32.02 -26.34
CA SER A 450 -12.99 -32.17 -24.96
C SER A 450 -14.24 -33.05 -24.87
N LYS A 451 -15.06 -33.11 -25.92
CA LYS A 451 -16.24 -34.02 -26.01
C LYS A 451 -15.87 -35.48 -26.27
N SER A 452 -14.69 -35.75 -26.84
CA SER A 452 -14.22 -37.11 -27.14
C SER A 452 -13.70 -37.87 -25.92
N SER A 453 -13.53 -37.21 -24.77
CA SER A 453 -13.00 -37.82 -23.53
C SER A 453 -14.07 -38.34 -22.55
N SER A 454 -15.36 -38.21 -22.85
CA SER A 454 -16.45 -38.78 -22.05
C SER A 454 -16.96 -40.09 -22.68
N HIS A 455 -17.06 -41.16 -21.88
CA HIS A 455 -17.40 -42.54 -22.26
C HIS A 455 -18.56 -42.68 -23.29
N ASP A 456 -18.24 -43.07 -24.53
CA ASP A 456 -18.83 -44.18 -25.33
C ASP A 456 -18.21 -44.24 -26.75
N PHE A 457 -17.84 -45.44 -27.24
CA PHE A 457 -17.17 -45.72 -28.54
C PHE A 457 -18.10 -45.51 -29.78
N PRO A 458 -17.62 -45.41 -31.06
CA PRO A 458 -16.37 -45.94 -31.63
C PRO A 458 -15.44 -44.95 -32.36
N LYS A 459 -14.21 -45.42 -32.64
CA LYS A 459 -13.13 -44.74 -33.37
C LYS A 459 -13.64 -44.05 -34.65
N SER A 460 -13.82 -42.73 -34.57
CA SER A 460 -13.81 -41.84 -35.72
C SER A 460 -12.36 -41.67 -36.16
N THR A 461 -12.04 -41.95 -37.42
CA THR A 461 -10.75 -41.71 -38.10
C THR A 461 -10.44 -40.21 -38.28
N ARG A 462 -11.14 -39.31 -37.56
CA ARG A 462 -11.08 -37.85 -37.69
C ARG A 462 -10.84 -37.09 -36.38
N ALA A 463 -10.57 -37.76 -35.26
CA ALA A 463 -10.22 -37.07 -34.02
C ALA A 463 -8.75 -36.59 -34.07
N GLU A 464 -8.55 -35.27 -34.16
CA GLU A 464 -7.22 -34.65 -34.03
C GLU A 464 -6.60 -35.02 -32.67
N SER A 465 -5.30 -35.33 -32.63
CA SER A 465 -4.60 -35.69 -31.39
C SER A 465 -4.51 -34.50 -30.42
N SER A 466 -4.36 -34.74 -29.12
CA SER A 466 -4.19 -33.67 -28.11
C SER A 466 -3.02 -32.73 -28.41
N SER A 467 -1.97 -33.24 -29.08
CA SER A 467 -0.82 -32.45 -29.53
C SER A 467 -1.14 -31.49 -30.67
N GLU A 468 -2.00 -31.90 -31.62
CA GLU A 468 -2.44 -31.08 -32.76
C GLU A 468 -3.43 -29.99 -32.34
N VAL A 469 -4.27 -30.27 -31.34
CA VAL A 469 -5.17 -29.27 -30.74
C VAL A 469 -4.36 -28.20 -30.02
N SER A 470 -3.38 -28.61 -29.21
CA SER A 470 -2.52 -27.69 -28.46
C SER A 470 -1.64 -26.84 -29.40
N SER A 471 -1.12 -27.42 -30.48
CA SER A 471 -0.37 -26.67 -31.50
C SER A 471 -1.26 -25.67 -32.25
N GLY A 472 -2.50 -26.05 -32.59
CA GLY A 472 -3.48 -25.17 -33.22
C GLY A 472 -3.86 -23.96 -32.36
N VAL A 473 -4.01 -24.15 -31.03
CA VAL A 473 -4.23 -23.04 -30.08
C VAL A 473 -3.00 -22.16 -29.98
N GLY A 474 -1.80 -22.76 -29.86
CA GLY A 474 -0.53 -22.02 -29.82
C GLY A 474 -0.34 -21.10 -31.03
N VAL A 475 -0.60 -21.59 -32.24
CA VAL A 475 -0.50 -20.79 -33.48
C VAL A 475 -1.51 -19.63 -33.48
N ALA A 476 -2.74 -19.86 -33.02
CA ALA A 476 -3.75 -18.82 -32.95
C ALA A 476 -3.36 -17.71 -31.97
N VAL A 477 -2.96 -18.06 -30.74
CA VAL A 477 -2.52 -17.10 -29.72
C VAL A 477 -1.28 -16.33 -30.19
N ALA A 478 -0.26 -17.02 -30.71
CA ALA A 478 0.95 -16.37 -31.23
C ALA A 478 0.62 -15.40 -32.39
N SER A 479 -0.30 -15.76 -33.29
CA SER A 479 -0.74 -14.90 -34.39
C SER A 479 -1.49 -13.65 -33.91
N VAL A 480 -2.31 -13.78 -32.85
CA VAL A 480 -2.96 -12.62 -32.20
C VAL A 480 -1.92 -11.73 -31.53
N LEU A 481 -1.04 -12.29 -30.70
CA LEU A 481 -0.02 -11.50 -29.99
C LEU A 481 0.98 -10.83 -30.95
N SER A 482 1.38 -11.52 -32.03
CA SER A 482 2.28 -10.95 -33.05
C SER A 482 1.63 -9.84 -33.89
N SER A 483 0.30 -9.69 -33.85
CA SER A 483 -0.38 -8.56 -34.49
C SER A 483 -0.33 -7.28 -33.65
N VAL A 484 0.09 -7.40 -32.38
CA VAL A 484 0.22 -6.30 -31.45
C VAL A 484 1.62 -5.67 -31.57
N LYS A 485 1.67 -4.35 -31.67
CA LYS A 485 2.92 -3.59 -31.75
C LYS A 485 3.79 -3.86 -30.51
N GLY A 486 5.10 -3.99 -30.67
CA GLY A 486 6.03 -4.16 -29.53
C GLY A 486 6.06 -5.56 -28.93
N PHE A 487 5.35 -6.53 -29.49
CA PHE A 487 5.51 -7.94 -29.17
C PHE A 487 6.50 -8.59 -30.14
N ASP A 488 7.60 -9.17 -29.64
CA ASP A 488 8.61 -9.82 -30.47
C ASP A 488 8.71 -11.31 -30.18
N ILE A 489 8.06 -12.14 -31.00
CA ILE A 489 8.06 -13.60 -30.84
C ILE A 489 9.45 -14.24 -30.99
N ALA A 490 10.42 -13.54 -31.59
CA ALA A 490 11.79 -14.06 -31.72
C ALA A 490 12.59 -13.99 -30.41
N ASN A 491 12.12 -13.22 -29.42
CA ASN A 491 12.74 -13.13 -28.11
C ASN A 491 12.14 -14.19 -27.15
N ASP A 492 13.02 -14.92 -26.47
CA ASP A 492 12.66 -16.06 -25.61
C ASP A 492 11.64 -15.73 -24.51
N ALA A 493 11.68 -14.51 -23.95
CA ALA A 493 10.73 -14.10 -22.91
C ALA A 493 9.31 -13.99 -23.46
N TYR A 494 9.15 -13.39 -24.65
CA TYR A 494 7.85 -13.28 -25.32
C TYR A 494 7.37 -14.62 -25.87
N ALA A 495 8.27 -15.46 -26.38
CA ALA A 495 7.93 -16.81 -26.84
C ALA A 495 7.40 -17.67 -25.68
N SER A 496 8.09 -17.65 -24.53
CA SER A 496 7.65 -18.33 -23.30
C SER A 496 6.31 -17.79 -22.82
N PHE A 497 6.15 -16.47 -22.82
CA PHE A 497 4.90 -15.82 -22.43
C PHE A 497 3.73 -16.21 -23.34
N ALA A 498 3.92 -16.23 -24.67
CA ALA A 498 2.89 -16.68 -25.60
C ALA A 498 2.49 -18.14 -25.38
N ALA A 499 3.45 -19.02 -25.06
CA ALA A 499 3.16 -20.41 -24.73
C ALA A 499 2.30 -20.54 -23.46
N ASP A 500 2.60 -19.74 -22.43
CA ASP A 500 1.84 -19.71 -21.19
C ASP A 500 0.42 -19.15 -21.38
N VAL A 501 0.28 -18.07 -22.16
CA VAL A 501 -1.02 -17.53 -22.55
C VAL A 501 -1.82 -18.57 -23.32
N ALA A 502 -1.20 -19.30 -24.26
CA ALA A 502 -1.88 -20.34 -25.04
C ALA A 502 -2.36 -21.50 -24.14
N ALA A 503 -1.54 -21.95 -23.20
CA ALA A 503 -1.91 -23.01 -22.26
C ALA A 503 -3.08 -22.60 -21.36
N LEU A 504 -3.06 -21.38 -20.82
CA LEU A 504 -4.16 -20.85 -19.99
C LEU A 504 -5.42 -20.59 -20.82
N TYR A 505 -5.29 -20.03 -22.02
CA TYR A 505 -6.40 -19.81 -22.94
C TYR A 505 -7.08 -21.12 -23.34
N GLN A 506 -6.31 -22.18 -23.62
CA GLN A 506 -6.84 -23.52 -23.90
C GLN A 506 -7.70 -24.04 -22.73
N ARG A 507 -7.26 -23.86 -21.49
CA ARG A 507 -8.03 -24.22 -20.29
C ARG A 507 -9.33 -23.43 -20.20
N LEU A 508 -9.26 -22.10 -20.37
CA LEU A 508 -10.42 -21.20 -20.33
C LEU A 508 -11.48 -21.52 -21.40
N VAL A 509 -11.09 -22.00 -22.58
CA VAL A 509 -12.03 -22.31 -23.67
C VAL A 509 -12.50 -23.76 -23.69
N SER A 510 -11.93 -24.62 -22.85
CA SER A 510 -12.26 -26.06 -22.81
C SER A 510 -13.68 -26.36 -22.34
N GLY A 511 -14.28 -25.43 -21.59
CA GLY A 511 -15.59 -25.62 -20.96
C GLY A 511 -15.57 -26.54 -19.73
N LYS A 512 -14.39 -26.99 -19.27
CA LYS A 512 -14.24 -27.85 -18.08
C LYS A 512 -14.17 -27.06 -16.76
N GLN A 513 -13.70 -25.82 -16.82
CA GLN A 513 -13.50 -24.93 -15.68
C GLN A 513 -13.95 -23.52 -16.08
N THR A 514 -14.43 -22.75 -15.11
CA THR A 514 -14.66 -21.30 -15.21
C THR A 514 -13.34 -20.53 -15.19
N ALA A 515 -13.39 -19.24 -15.52
CA ALA A 515 -12.25 -18.35 -15.40
C ALA A 515 -11.77 -18.20 -13.94
N LEU A 516 -12.70 -18.19 -12.98
CA LEU A 516 -12.37 -18.14 -11.55
C LEU A 516 -11.70 -19.45 -11.07
N GLU A 517 -12.23 -20.62 -11.44
CA GLU A 517 -11.59 -21.90 -11.11
C GLU A 517 -10.19 -22.04 -11.77
N THR A 518 -10.04 -21.50 -12.99
CA THR A 518 -8.73 -21.46 -13.65
C THR A 518 -7.76 -20.57 -12.87
N LEU A 519 -8.23 -19.44 -12.34
CA LEU A 519 -7.43 -18.57 -11.47
C LEU A 519 -7.06 -19.25 -10.16
N GLU A 520 -8.00 -19.95 -9.51
CA GLU A 520 -7.74 -20.75 -8.30
C GLU A 520 -6.60 -21.74 -8.52
N ASP A 521 -6.61 -22.45 -9.64
CA ASP A 521 -5.53 -23.36 -9.98
C ASP A 521 -4.19 -22.65 -10.26
N VAL A 522 -4.21 -21.47 -10.91
CA VAL A 522 -2.99 -20.68 -11.14
C VAL A 522 -2.39 -20.22 -9.82
N LEU A 523 -3.20 -19.66 -8.92
CA LEU A 523 -2.78 -19.27 -7.58
C LEU A 523 -2.31 -20.49 -6.79
N ARG A 524 -3.08 -21.57 -6.75
CA ARG A 524 -2.67 -22.80 -6.05
C ARG A 524 -1.32 -23.33 -6.54
N ASN A 525 -1.10 -23.37 -7.85
CA ASN A 525 0.16 -23.81 -8.43
C ASN A 525 1.31 -22.83 -8.17
N HIS A 526 1.03 -21.53 -8.07
CA HIS A 526 2.02 -20.56 -7.64
C HIS A 526 2.49 -20.86 -6.22
N HIS A 527 1.54 -21.01 -5.28
CA HIS A 527 1.86 -21.41 -3.91
C HIS A 527 2.63 -22.73 -3.85
N THR A 528 2.30 -23.70 -4.72
CA THR A 528 3.04 -24.96 -4.75
C THR A 528 4.43 -24.87 -5.36
N SER A 529 4.66 -23.95 -6.30
CA SER A 529 5.99 -23.68 -6.87
C SER A 529 6.92 -22.93 -5.90
N GLU A 530 6.35 -22.28 -4.89
CA GLU A 530 7.10 -21.66 -3.80
C GLU A 530 7.40 -22.62 -2.64
N TYR A 531 7.02 -23.90 -2.76
CA TYR A 531 7.45 -24.92 -1.81
C TYR A 531 8.94 -25.19 -1.93
N LEU A 532 9.61 -25.17 -0.79
CA LEU A 532 11.02 -25.51 -0.67
C LEU A 532 11.16 -27.03 -0.82
N ALA A 533 12.15 -27.45 -1.60
CA ALA A 533 12.31 -28.84 -2.06
C ALA A 533 13.31 -29.63 -1.22
N THR A 534 14.23 -28.97 -0.52
CA THR A 534 15.27 -29.59 0.31
C THR A 534 15.38 -28.94 1.69
N LYS A 535 16.01 -29.64 2.63
CA LYS A 535 16.32 -29.07 3.96
C LYS A 535 17.25 -27.88 3.84
N GLU A 536 18.21 -27.93 2.91
CA GLU A 536 19.17 -26.86 2.66
C GLU A 536 18.46 -25.60 2.12
N GLU A 537 17.47 -25.77 1.24
CA GLU A 537 16.63 -24.66 0.76
C GLU A 537 15.79 -24.07 1.89
N VAL A 538 15.20 -24.93 2.75
CA VAL A 538 14.50 -24.50 3.98
C VAL A 538 15.42 -23.69 4.88
N ALA A 539 16.59 -24.22 5.22
CA ALA A 539 17.54 -23.57 6.11
C ALA A 539 18.02 -22.22 5.55
N THR A 540 18.32 -22.16 4.25
CA THR A 540 18.75 -20.94 3.57
C THR A 540 17.64 -19.89 3.61
N PHE A 541 16.43 -20.27 3.22
CA PHE A 541 15.32 -19.33 3.15
C PHE A 541 14.85 -18.83 4.53
N VAL A 542 14.89 -19.68 5.56
CA VAL A 542 14.62 -19.24 6.94
C VAL A 542 15.61 -18.16 7.37
N ARG A 543 16.91 -18.33 7.11
CA ARG A 543 17.92 -17.32 7.43
C ARG A 543 17.69 -16.02 6.66
N GLU A 544 17.34 -16.10 5.37
CA GLU A 544 17.02 -14.93 4.54
C GLU A 544 15.78 -14.18 5.06
N ALA A 545 14.71 -14.91 5.41
CA ALA A 545 13.50 -14.34 5.98
C ALA A 545 13.77 -13.67 7.33
N VAL A 546 14.53 -14.34 8.21
CA VAL A 546 14.94 -13.79 9.51
C VAL A 546 15.90 -12.61 9.36
N ALA A 547 16.72 -12.53 8.32
CA ALA A 547 17.58 -11.37 8.08
C ALA A 547 16.81 -10.15 7.56
N SER A 548 15.77 -10.36 6.76
CA SER A 548 15.03 -9.30 6.05
C SER A 548 13.80 -8.77 6.81
N VAL A 549 13.25 -9.52 7.77
CA VAL A 549 12.04 -9.11 8.49
C VAL A 549 12.21 -7.76 9.20
N GLN A 550 11.20 -6.88 9.14
CA GLN A 550 11.17 -5.68 9.97
C GLN A 550 10.66 -5.99 11.38
N ILE A 551 11.37 -5.51 12.39
CA ILE A 551 11.12 -5.81 13.80
C ILE A 551 10.18 -4.79 14.44
N ILE A 552 9.32 -5.28 15.33
CA ILE A 552 8.68 -4.45 16.35
C ILE A 552 9.33 -4.73 17.69
N ASP A 553 10.06 -3.74 18.22
CA ASP A 553 10.66 -3.87 19.54
C ASP A 553 9.63 -3.47 20.59
N VAL A 554 8.95 -4.47 21.12
CA VAL A 554 7.76 -4.27 21.96
C VAL A 554 8.08 -3.63 23.30
N HIS A 555 9.34 -3.49 23.72
CA HIS A 555 9.69 -2.86 24.99
C HIS A 555 11.15 -2.36 25.07
N THR A 556 11.32 -1.08 25.36
CA THR A 556 12.60 -0.38 25.52
C THR A 556 12.53 0.70 26.61
N HIS A 557 13.68 1.25 26.98
CA HIS A 557 13.85 2.43 27.82
C HIS A 557 14.40 3.62 27.01
N LEU A 558 14.13 3.66 25.71
CA LEU A 558 14.61 4.70 24.80
C LEU A 558 13.63 5.87 24.72
N PHE A 559 14.14 7.02 24.31
CA PHE A 559 13.38 8.23 24.06
C PHE A 559 13.88 8.89 22.76
N PRO A 560 13.03 9.65 22.04
CA PRO A 560 13.47 10.37 20.85
C PRO A 560 14.41 11.54 21.24
N PRO A 561 15.18 12.08 20.28
CA PRO A 561 16.14 13.16 20.54
C PRO A 561 15.53 14.41 21.17
N SER A 562 14.26 14.67 20.88
CA SER A 562 13.49 15.77 21.48
C SER A 562 13.33 15.71 23.01
N HIS A 563 13.60 14.56 23.64
CA HIS A 563 13.58 14.38 25.09
C HIS A 563 14.96 14.63 25.75
N GLY A 564 15.94 15.11 24.99
CA GLY A 564 17.22 15.59 25.51
C GLY A 564 17.96 14.52 26.31
N LYS A 565 18.21 14.79 27.59
CA LYS A 565 19.02 13.92 28.47
C LYS A 565 18.41 12.53 28.72
N LEU A 566 17.12 12.34 28.45
CA LEU A 566 16.47 11.05 28.55
C LEU A 566 16.87 10.10 27.41
N MET A 567 17.31 10.64 26.26
CA MET A 567 17.87 9.84 25.17
C MET A 567 19.35 9.56 25.47
N LEU A 568 19.65 8.37 25.98
CA LEU A 568 21.03 7.91 26.13
C LEU A 568 21.53 7.30 24.82
N TRP A 569 22.68 7.75 24.33
CA TRP A 569 23.31 7.24 23.12
C TRP A 569 24.81 7.51 23.10
N GLY A 570 25.52 6.79 22.23
CA GLY A 570 26.95 6.92 22.01
C GLY A 570 27.83 6.00 22.88
N ILE A 571 29.11 5.94 22.54
CA ILE A 571 30.05 4.97 23.11
C ILE A 571 30.22 5.06 24.63
N ASN A 572 30.14 6.27 25.22
CA ASN A 572 30.29 6.42 26.66
C ASN A 572 29.09 5.85 27.42
N GLU A 573 27.88 6.06 26.91
CA GLU A 573 26.67 5.48 27.48
C GLU A 573 26.65 3.96 27.28
N LEU A 574 27.07 3.47 26.11
CA LEU A 574 27.24 2.04 25.87
C LEU A 574 28.20 1.38 26.88
N LEU A 575 29.39 1.96 27.08
CA LEU A 575 30.40 1.42 27.98
C LEU A 575 30.02 1.52 29.45
N THR A 576 29.26 2.54 29.84
CA THR A 576 28.82 2.72 31.23
C THR A 576 27.42 2.18 31.49
N TYR A 577 26.90 1.38 30.57
CA TYR A 577 25.70 0.59 30.79
C TYR A 577 25.88 -0.32 32.01
N HIS A 578 24.85 -0.41 32.85
CA HIS A 578 24.93 -1.04 34.17
C HIS A 578 25.39 -2.51 34.16
N TYR A 579 25.24 -3.25 33.05
CA TYR A 579 25.82 -4.59 32.91
C TYR A 579 27.36 -4.54 32.92
N LEU A 580 27.95 -3.63 32.14
CA LEU A 580 29.40 -3.46 32.08
C LEU A 580 29.95 -2.84 33.36
N VAL A 581 29.17 -1.99 34.04
CA VAL A 581 29.51 -1.51 35.39
C VAL A 581 29.58 -2.68 36.39
N ALA A 582 28.61 -3.60 36.38
CA ALA A 582 28.63 -4.78 37.23
C ALA A 582 29.85 -5.67 36.94
N GLU A 583 30.12 -5.96 35.66
CA GLU A 583 31.28 -6.76 35.21
C GLU A 583 32.62 -6.09 35.58
N PHE A 584 32.70 -4.77 35.42
CA PHE A 584 33.87 -3.98 35.82
C PHE A 584 34.11 -4.07 37.33
N LEU A 585 33.09 -3.76 38.14
CA LEU A 585 33.21 -3.78 39.61
C LEU A 585 33.47 -5.18 40.19
N GLN A 586 33.11 -6.25 39.47
CA GLN A 586 33.45 -7.61 39.86
C GLN A 586 34.95 -7.90 39.76
N THR A 587 35.67 -7.23 38.86
CA THR A 587 37.03 -7.61 38.47
C THR A 587 38.07 -6.50 38.68
N ALA A 588 37.63 -5.25 38.81
CA ALA A 588 38.48 -4.09 39.01
C ALA A 588 38.85 -3.91 40.49
N PRO A 589 40.09 -3.51 40.81
CA PRO A 589 40.50 -3.14 42.16
C PRO A 589 40.03 -1.71 42.51
N MET A 590 38.76 -1.39 42.25
CA MET A 590 38.17 -0.06 42.44
C MET A 590 36.86 -0.19 43.22
N GLN A 591 36.65 0.69 44.20
CA GLN A 591 35.38 0.73 44.94
C GLN A 591 34.31 1.48 44.13
N VAL A 592 33.04 1.11 44.31
CA VAL A 592 31.92 1.71 43.57
C VAL A 592 31.77 3.21 43.84
N GLU A 593 32.08 3.66 45.05
CA GLU A 593 32.02 5.07 45.42
C GLU A 593 33.10 5.89 44.69
N GLU A 594 34.30 5.33 44.51
CA GLU A 594 35.38 5.92 43.71
C GLU A 594 35.01 5.98 42.23
N PHE A 595 34.48 4.88 41.68
CA PHE A 595 34.02 4.82 40.30
C PHE A 595 32.93 5.86 40.01
N ASN A 596 31.97 6.00 40.91
CA ASN A 596 30.85 6.95 40.77
C ASN A 596 31.28 8.42 40.88
N ALA A 597 32.44 8.71 41.48
CA ALA A 597 32.98 10.07 41.56
C ALA A 597 33.62 10.55 40.24
N HIS A 598 33.90 9.64 39.30
CA HIS A 598 34.45 9.97 37.99
C HIS A 598 33.40 10.49 36.99
N SER A 599 33.85 11.30 36.02
CA SER A 599 33.00 11.68 34.89
C SER A 599 32.63 10.47 34.03
N LYS A 600 31.56 10.59 33.25
CA LYS A 600 31.07 9.55 32.34
C LYS A 600 32.15 9.10 31.34
N GLU A 601 32.89 10.03 30.77
CA GLU A 601 34.03 9.77 29.88
C GLU A 601 35.12 8.96 30.57
N LYS A 602 35.44 9.30 31.82
CA LYS A 602 36.47 8.61 32.60
C LYS A 602 36.02 7.21 33.00
N GLN A 603 34.76 7.05 33.40
CA GLN A 603 34.16 5.74 33.64
C GLN A 603 34.23 4.85 32.39
N ALA A 604 33.85 5.38 31.23
CA ALA A 604 33.91 4.66 29.95
C ALA A 604 35.35 4.23 29.61
N ALA A 605 36.34 5.12 29.80
CA ALA A 605 37.75 4.80 29.58
C ALA A 605 38.27 3.71 30.52
N LEU A 606 37.87 3.73 31.80
CA LEU A 606 38.23 2.69 32.77
C LEU A 606 37.64 1.34 32.38
N ILE A 607 36.35 1.31 31.99
CA ILE A 607 35.68 0.09 31.54
C ILE A 607 36.31 -0.45 30.25
N TRP A 608 36.57 0.41 29.26
CA TRP A 608 37.24 0.03 28.01
C TRP A 608 38.60 -0.60 28.28
N GLN A 609 39.45 0.07 29.07
CA GLN A 609 40.76 -0.45 29.43
C GLN A 609 40.63 -1.82 30.11
N HIS A 610 39.75 -1.94 31.10
CA HIS A 610 39.72 -3.12 31.95
C HIS A 610 39.01 -4.34 31.33
N LEU A 611 37.94 -4.13 30.57
CA LEU A 611 37.11 -5.20 30.00
C LEU A 611 37.42 -5.52 28.53
N PHE A 612 38.04 -4.60 27.79
CA PHE A 612 38.33 -4.76 26.35
C PHE A 612 39.83 -4.81 26.02
N VAL A 613 40.68 -4.19 26.83
CA VAL A 613 42.14 -4.17 26.60
C VAL A 613 42.87 -5.17 27.49
N ASP A 614 42.67 -5.07 28.80
CA ASP A 614 43.32 -5.91 29.81
C ASP A 614 42.74 -7.34 29.82
N ARG A 615 41.52 -7.51 29.30
CA ARG A 615 40.82 -8.78 29.15
C ARG A 615 40.20 -8.86 27.76
N SER A 616 40.02 -10.10 27.28
CA SER A 616 39.27 -10.34 26.06
C SER A 616 37.78 -10.05 26.30
N PRO A 617 37.13 -9.21 25.48
CA PRO A 617 35.73 -8.78 25.64
C PRO A 617 34.72 -9.86 25.20
N VAL A 618 34.74 -11.03 25.85
CA VAL A 618 33.95 -12.21 25.46
C VAL A 618 32.54 -12.26 26.06
N SER A 619 32.25 -11.45 27.09
CA SER A 619 30.91 -11.39 27.65
C SER A 619 29.92 -10.82 26.63
N GLU A 620 28.64 -11.19 26.74
CA GLU A 620 27.62 -10.76 25.79
C GLU A 620 27.46 -9.23 25.74
N ALA A 621 27.58 -8.55 26.89
CA ALA A 621 27.55 -7.10 26.95
C ALA A 621 28.77 -6.45 26.26
N CYS A 622 29.98 -7.00 26.46
CA CYS A 622 31.19 -6.50 25.80
C CYS A 622 31.16 -6.77 24.29
N ARG A 623 30.80 -8.01 23.89
CA ARG A 623 30.60 -8.38 22.48
C ARG A 623 29.59 -7.45 21.81
N GLY A 624 28.50 -7.11 22.51
CA GLY A 624 27.48 -6.19 22.01
C GLY A 624 28.05 -4.83 21.61
N VAL A 625 28.92 -4.24 22.43
CA VAL A 625 29.60 -2.97 22.08
C VAL A 625 30.42 -3.14 20.80
N LEU A 626 31.17 -4.23 20.64
CA LEU A 626 31.97 -4.47 19.45
C LEU A 626 31.13 -4.70 18.19
N THR A 627 30.05 -5.46 18.29
CA THR A 627 29.12 -5.68 17.17
C THR A 627 28.50 -4.37 16.71
N THR A 628 28.09 -3.50 17.65
CA THR A 628 27.59 -2.18 17.30
C THR A 628 28.65 -1.35 16.57
N LEU A 629 29.89 -1.31 17.06
CA LEU A 629 30.97 -0.56 16.41
C LEU A 629 31.32 -1.12 15.01
N HIS A 630 31.30 -2.44 14.85
CA HIS A 630 31.49 -3.11 13.55
C HIS A 630 30.42 -2.69 12.54
N LEU A 631 29.14 -2.78 12.91
CA LEU A 631 28.02 -2.43 12.03
C LEU A 631 27.93 -0.92 11.74
N LEU A 632 28.56 -0.07 12.55
CA LEU A 632 28.77 1.35 12.29
C LEU A 632 29.99 1.63 11.38
N GLY A 633 30.75 0.61 10.97
CA GLY A 633 31.92 0.73 10.10
C GLY A 633 33.21 1.19 10.81
N LEU A 634 33.30 1.02 12.13
CA LEU A 634 34.41 1.51 12.96
C LEU A 634 35.50 0.46 13.23
N ASP A 635 35.52 -0.65 12.48
CA ASP A 635 36.48 -1.75 12.65
C ASP A 635 37.94 -1.31 12.70
N HIS A 636 38.29 -0.34 11.84
CA HIS A 636 39.64 0.18 11.75
C HIS A 636 40.10 0.92 13.03
N LEU A 637 39.17 1.47 13.81
CA LEU A 637 39.43 2.09 15.12
C LEU A 637 39.44 1.03 16.23
N VAL A 638 38.51 0.08 16.17
CA VAL A 638 38.43 -1.05 17.13
C VAL A 638 39.69 -1.91 17.06
N ALA A 639 40.22 -2.19 15.87
CA ALA A 639 41.46 -2.94 15.67
C ALA A 639 42.67 -2.27 16.35
N LYS A 640 42.67 -0.93 16.45
CA LYS A 640 43.68 -0.14 17.17
C LYS A 640 43.36 0.07 18.65
N ARG A 641 42.16 -0.35 19.08
CA ARG A 641 41.58 -0.09 20.40
C ARG A 641 41.49 1.41 20.74
N ASP A 642 41.31 2.25 19.73
CA ASP A 642 41.37 3.71 19.84
C ASP A 642 40.03 4.31 20.29
N LEU A 643 39.78 4.27 21.60
CA LEU A 643 38.55 4.81 22.20
C LEU A 643 38.39 6.31 21.94
N VAL A 644 39.48 7.08 21.92
CA VAL A 644 39.41 8.54 21.73
C VAL A 644 38.91 8.86 20.32
N ALA A 645 39.42 8.17 19.31
CA ALA A 645 38.92 8.32 17.94
C ALA A 645 37.45 7.92 17.82
N ILE A 646 37.02 6.83 18.48
CA ILE A 646 35.62 6.39 18.50
C ILE A 646 34.74 7.46 19.16
N GLN A 647 35.14 8.01 20.31
CA GLN A 647 34.42 9.10 20.98
C GLN A 647 34.31 10.34 20.08
N ASN A 648 35.36 10.68 19.33
CA ASN A 648 35.33 11.80 18.40
C ASN A 648 34.40 11.56 17.22
N TRP A 649 34.31 10.32 16.73
CA TRP A 649 33.35 9.95 15.70
C TRP A 649 31.90 10.14 16.18
N PHE A 650 31.57 9.66 17.40
CA PHE A 650 30.24 9.84 17.98
C PHE A 650 29.86 11.32 18.17
N LYS A 651 30.82 12.16 18.57
CA LYS A 651 30.61 13.62 18.72
C LYS A 651 30.27 14.33 17.41
N GLN A 652 30.57 13.73 16.26
CA GLN A 652 30.31 14.32 14.94
C GLN A 652 28.91 13.96 14.40
N GLN A 653 28.18 13.06 15.07
CA GLN A 653 26.88 12.59 14.59
C GLN A 653 25.77 13.60 14.96
N ASP A 654 24.81 13.80 14.06
CA ASP A 654 23.56 14.46 14.37
C ASP A 654 22.59 13.47 15.05
N PRO A 655 21.98 13.81 16.20
CA PRO A 655 21.12 12.87 16.94
C PRO A 655 19.91 12.35 16.16
N GLU A 656 19.28 13.18 15.30
CA GLU A 656 18.10 12.79 14.54
C GLU A 656 18.49 11.85 13.39
N GLU A 657 19.54 12.19 12.63
CA GLU A 657 20.09 11.31 11.58
C GLU A 657 20.66 10.00 12.16
N TYR A 658 21.18 10.05 13.39
CA TYR A 658 21.71 8.87 14.07
C TYR A 658 20.61 7.88 14.48
N VAL A 659 19.44 8.37 14.91
CA VAL A 659 18.26 7.51 15.14
C VAL A 659 17.89 6.75 13.87
N ASP A 660 17.78 7.44 12.73
CA ASP A 660 17.50 6.79 11.43
C ASP A 660 18.52 5.69 11.11
N THR A 661 19.81 5.98 11.36
CA THR A 661 20.91 5.02 11.15
C THR A 661 20.76 3.79 12.02
N VAL A 662 20.53 3.95 13.33
CA VAL A 662 20.38 2.83 14.26
C VAL A 662 19.15 1.99 13.93
N PHE A 663 17.99 2.61 13.68
CA PHE A 663 16.77 1.90 13.31
C PHE A 663 16.93 1.11 12.01
N ARG A 664 17.62 1.69 11.00
CA ARG A 664 17.92 1.01 9.74
C ARG A 664 18.86 -0.17 9.94
N LEU A 665 19.96 -0.01 10.69
CA LEU A 665 20.92 -1.08 10.95
C LEU A 665 20.31 -2.24 11.74
N SER A 666 19.41 -1.94 12.67
CA SER A 666 18.70 -2.98 13.43
C SER A 666 17.54 -3.60 12.65
N GLY A 667 17.06 -2.96 11.58
CA GLY A 667 15.89 -3.39 10.82
C GLY A 667 14.58 -3.23 11.60
N LEU A 668 14.42 -2.12 12.34
CA LEU A 668 13.22 -1.85 13.15
C LEU A 668 12.18 -1.04 12.38
N LYS A 669 10.91 -1.44 12.53
CA LYS A 669 9.73 -0.65 12.16
C LYS A 669 9.48 0.45 13.21
N TYR A 670 9.41 0.06 14.49
CA TYR A 670 9.31 0.96 15.63
C TYR A 670 9.72 0.25 16.94
N ALA A 671 9.99 1.04 17.98
CA ALA A 671 10.24 0.61 19.35
C ALA A 671 9.24 1.23 20.33
N VAL A 672 8.83 0.48 21.35
CA VAL A 672 7.94 0.97 22.41
C VAL A 672 8.79 1.45 23.59
N MET A 673 8.63 2.71 23.97
CA MET A 673 9.27 3.37 25.10
C MET A 673 8.64 2.93 26.42
N THR A 674 9.33 3.22 27.54
CA THR A 674 8.78 3.07 28.89
C THR A 674 8.65 4.44 29.52
N ASN A 675 7.42 4.93 29.66
CA ASN A 675 7.15 6.30 30.11
C ASN A 675 6.61 6.36 31.53
N ILE A 676 7.29 7.08 32.42
CA ILE A 676 7.01 7.15 33.86
C ILE A 676 6.39 8.51 34.19
N PRO A 677 5.05 8.64 34.19
CA PRO A 677 4.38 9.92 34.48
C PRO A 677 4.56 10.40 35.91
N PHE A 678 4.99 9.51 36.81
CA PHE A 678 5.19 9.78 38.23
C PHE A 678 6.57 10.40 38.51
N GLU A 679 7.46 10.42 37.52
CA GLU A 679 8.76 11.08 37.63
C GLU A 679 8.65 12.54 37.14
N PRO A 680 8.87 13.54 38.02
CA PRO A 680 8.62 14.94 37.66
C PRO A 680 9.45 15.44 36.47
N GLU A 681 10.67 14.96 36.30
CA GLU A 681 11.52 15.34 35.16
C GLU A 681 10.94 14.81 33.84
N GLU A 682 10.54 13.54 33.80
CA GLU A 682 9.93 12.96 32.61
C GLU A 682 8.55 13.56 32.32
N ALA A 683 7.72 13.76 33.35
CA ALA A 683 6.37 14.32 33.20
C ALA A 683 6.38 15.70 32.51
N ARG A 684 7.42 16.52 32.72
CA ARG A 684 7.58 17.82 32.05
C ARG A 684 7.77 17.70 30.52
N HIS A 685 8.35 16.60 30.03
CA HIS A 685 8.45 16.37 28.58
C HIS A 685 7.09 16.07 27.94
N TRP A 686 6.09 15.69 28.73
CA TRP A 686 4.73 15.44 28.25
C TRP A 686 3.79 16.64 28.44
N LEU A 687 3.97 17.39 29.53
CA LEU A 687 3.09 18.51 29.90
C LEU A 687 3.60 19.88 29.44
N GLY A 688 4.91 19.98 29.12
CA GLY A 688 5.58 21.26 29.02
C GLY A 688 5.85 21.87 30.41
N ASP A 689 6.30 23.13 30.41
CA ASP A 689 6.52 23.91 31.63
C ASP A 689 5.62 25.16 31.61
N PRO A 690 4.51 25.18 32.37
CA PRO A 690 3.64 26.34 32.48
C PRO A 690 4.32 27.56 33.11
N ALA A 691 5.34 27.36 33.97
CA ALA A 691 6.04 28.47 34.64
C ALA A 691 6.91 29.26 33.66
N THR A 692 7.43 28.60 32.62
CA THR A 692 8.22 29.23 31.55
C THR A 692 7.44 29.37 30.23
N ASN A 693 6.16 28.99 30.20
CA ASN A 693 5.31 28.92 29.00
C ASN A 693 5.93 28.07 27.87
N THR A 694 6.67 27.02 28.24
CA THR A 694 7.32 26.10 27.30
C THR A 694 6.34 24.98 26.93
N PRO A 695 5.95 24.81 25.66
CA PRO A 695 5.12 23.68 25.25
C PRO A 695 5.92 22.36 25.33
N PRO A 696 5.24 21.20 25.41
CA PRO A 696 5.94 19.91 25.33
C PRO A 696 6.65 19.77 23.96
N PRO A 697 7.83 19.13 23.91
CA PRO A 697 8.55 18.89 22.67
C PRO A 697 7.71 18.12 21.65
N ALA A 698 7.72 18.59 20.41
CA ALA A 698 7.17 17.82 19.30
C ALA A 698 8.06 16.60 19.02
N TRP A 699 7.44 15.47 18.73
CA TRP A 699 8.16 14.24 18.37
C TRP A 699 7.30 13.35 17.47
N SER A 700 7.96 12.49 16.69
CA SER A 700 7.30 11.62 15.72
C SER A 700 7.06 10.23 16.28
N ARG A 701 5.85 9.71 16.12
CA ARG A 701 5.50 8.31 16.41
C ARG A 701 6.01 7.31 15.36
N LYS A 702 6.76 7.76 14.36
CA LYS A 702 7.34 6.91 13.30
C LYS A 702 8.17 5.76 13.90
N TYR A 703 9.10 6.09 14.80
CA TYR A 703 10.02 5.13 15.41
C TYR A 703 9.76 4.82 16.87
N PHE A 704 9.18 5.76 17.60
CA PHE A 704 8.92 5.60 19.02
C PHE A 704 7.42 5.50 19.26
N ARG A 705 6.98 4.55 20.08
CA ARG A 705 5.60 4.49 20.60
C ARG A 705 5.67 4.49 22.11
N SER A 706 4.66 5.03 22.78
CA SER A 706 4.67 5.18 24.24
C SER A 706 4.07 3.96 24.94
N ALA A 707 4.55 3.65 26.15
CA ALA A 707 3.85 2.78 27.10
C ALA A 707 3.82 3.44 28.48
N LEU A 708 2.70 3.31 29.17
CA LEU A 708 2.45 3.99 30.45
C LEU A 708 2.91 3.12 31.62
N ARG A 709 4.08 3.43 32.20
CA ARG A 709 4.62 2.70 33.35
C ARG A 709 3.90 3.08 34.64
N VAL A 710 3.42 2.08 35.37
CA VAL A 710 2.52 2.18 36.52
C VAL A 710 2.97 1.33 37.72
N ASP A 711 4.27 1.08 37.87
CA ASP A 711 4.85 0.36 39.02
C ASP A 711 4.32 0.89 40.36
N GLN A 712 4.19 2.22 40.49
CA GLN A 712 3.67 2.91 41.66
C GLN A 712 2.27 2.43 42.08
N ILE A 713 1.42 2.04 41.12
CA ILE A 713 0.06 1.55 41.36
C ILE A 713 0.12 0.19 42.07
N LEU A 714 0.95 -0.74 41.60
CA LEU A 714 1.09 -2.05 42.24
C LEU A 714 1.79 -1.97 43.60
N LEU A 715 2.70 -0.99 43.77
CA LEU A 715 3.37 -0.71 45.04
C LEU A 715 2.46 -0.03 46.07
N GLY A 716 1.39 0.64 45.64
CA GLY A 716 0.65 1.57 46.51
C GLY A 716 1.51 2.76 46.93
N ASP A 717 2.40 3.22 46.05
CA ASP A 717 3.37 4.28 46.34
C ASP A 717 2.73 5.68 46.23
N TRP A 718 2.01 6.06 47.29
CA TRP A 718 1.39 7.37 47.39
C TRP A 718 2.37 8.54 47.46
N ALA A 719 3.64 8.29 47.81
CA ALA A 719 4.66 9.33 47.79
C ALA A 719 4.95 9.81 46.36
N SER A 720 4.81 8.94 45.37
CA SER A 720 4.91 9.27 43.95
C SER A 720 3.56 9.63 43.31
N ILE A 721 2.48 8.92 43.69
CA ILE A 721 1.13 9.15 43.12
C ILE A 721 0.56 10.51 43.55
N GLY A 722 0.67 10.86 44.84
CA GLY A 722 0.11 12.07 45.44
C GLY A 722 0.53 13.35 44.71
N PRO A 723 1.84 13.61 44.55
CA PRO A 723 2.32 14.79 43.82
C PRO A 723 1.80 14.85 42.38
N THR A 724 1.65 13.71 41.72
CA THR A 724 1.12 13.65 40.35
C THR A 724 -0.38 13.99 40.31
N LEU A 725 -1.16 13.57 41.32
CA LEU A 725 -2.56 13.98 41.46
C LEU A 725 -2.69 15.48 41.70
N ASP A 726 -1.79 16.05 42.52
CA ASP A 726 -1.80 17.48 42.86
C ASP A 726 -1.57 18.36 41.63
N VAL A 727 -0.70 17.95 40.69
CA VAL A 727 -0.48 18.62 39.40
C VAL A 727 -1.79 18.80 38.63
N PHE A 728 -2.67 17.80 38.66
CA PHE A 728 -3.97 17.84 38.00
C PHE A 728 -5.13 18.26 38.92
N LYS A 729 -4.84 18.65 40.17
CA LYS A 729 -5.83 19.02 41.20
C LYS A 729 -6.87 17.92 41.46
N LEU A 730 -6.42 16.67 41.49
CA LEU A 730 -7.27 15.49 41.69
C LEU A 730 -7.24 15.04 43.16
N PRO A 731 -8.34 14.47 43.69
CA PRO A 731 -8.38 13.99 45.07
C PRO A 731 -7.50 12.74 45.26
N HIS A 732 -6.95 12.55 46.45
CA HIS A 732 -6.13 11.37 46.82
C HIS A 732 -7.03 10.17 47.14
N THR A 733 -7.77 9.69 46.13
CA THR A 733 -8.74 8.60 46.22
C THR A 733 -8.62 7.67 45.01
N LEU A 734 -9.28 6.50 45.06
CA LEU A 734 -9.37 5.58 43.91
C LEU A 734 -9.90 6.28 42.64
N ALA A 735 -10.92 7.14 42.80
CA ALA A 735 -11.49 7.90 41.69
C ALA A 735 -10.50 8.93 41.12
N GLY A 736 -9.74 9.61 41.98
CA GLY A 736 -8.70 10.54 41.53
C GLY A 736 -7.57 9.84 40.77
N VAL A 737 -7.10 8.69 41.25
CA VAL A 737 -6.10 7.88 40.52
C VAL A 737 -6.64 7.41 39.18
N ARG A 738 -7.91 7.01 39.11
CA ARG A 738 -8.54 6.63 37.85
C ARG A 738 -8.52 7.78 36.84
N THR A 739 -8.98 8.96 37.25
CA THR A 739 -8.98 10.16 36.39
C THR A 739 -7.56 10.57 36.00
N LEU A 740 -6.57 10.37 36.88
CA LEU A 740 -5.17 10.62 36.56
C LEU A 740 -4.69 9.72 35.41
N LEU A 741 -4.95 8.41 35.48
CA LEU A 741 -4.56 7.48 34.43
C LEU A 741 -5.30 7.76 33.10
N GLU A 742 -6.58 8.14 33.15
CA GLU A 742 -7.35 8.58 31.97
C GLU A 742 -6.68 9.79 31.29
N LYS A 743 -6.24 10.80 32.06
CA LYS A 743 -5.50 11.94 31.51
C LYS A 743 -4.18 11.52 30.84
N TRP A 744 -3.43 10.61 31.46
CA TRP A 744 -2.17 10.13 30.88
C TRP A 744 -2.39 9.30 29.61
N ILE A 745 -3.49 8.55 29.52
CA ILE A 745 -3.88 7.86 28.28
C ILE A 745 -4.10 8.89 27.17
N ASP A 746 -4.84 9.97 27.44
CA ASP A 746 -5.13 11.01 26.44
C ASP A 746 -3.85 11.73 25.97
N ILE A 747 -2.92 11.98 26.91
CA ILE A 747 -1.65 12.68 26.64
C ILE A 747 -0.68 11.79 25.86
N MET A 748 -0.40 10.58 26.37
CA MET A 748 0.65 9.73 25.82
C MET A 748 0.16 8.89 24.64
N LYS A 749 -1.12 8.51 24.62
CA LYS A 749 -1.67 7.48 23.71
C LYS A 749 -0.83 6.20 23.79
N PRO A 750 -0.73 5.58 24.98
CA PRO A 750 0.13 4.42 25.20
C PRO A 750 -0.38 3.19 24.44
N GLU A 751 0.54 2.33 24.00
CA GLU A 751 0.20 1.02 23.43
C GLU A 751 -0.30 0.06 24.53
N TYR A 752 0.24 0.18 25.75
CA TYR A 752 -0.15 -0.61 26.93
C TYR A 752 0.23 0.10 28.24
N PHE A 753 -0.37 -0.33 29.34
CA PHE A 753 0.17 -0.10 30.70
C PHE A 753 1.34 -1.04 30.95
N MET A 754 2.33 -0.64 31.73
CA MET A 754 3.48 -1.47 32.08
C MET A 754 3.74 -1.44 33.57
N SER A 755 3.99 -2.59 34.20
CA SER A 755 4.49 -2.64 35.57
C SER A 755 5.59 -3.70 35.72
N SER A 756 6.68 -3.35 36.40
CA SER A 756 7.48 -4.38 37.06
C SER A 756 6.74 -4.85 38.30
N VAL A 757 6.48 -6.13 38.42
CA VAL A 757 5.73 -6.70 39.56
C VAL A 757 6.66 -6.74 40.77
N PRO A 758 6.31 -6.09 41.89
CA PRO A 758 7.14 -6.14 43.10
C PRO A 758 7.36 -7.59 43.55
N ILE A 759 8.58 -7.94 43.98
CA ILE A 759 8.90 -9.34 44.33
C ILE A 759 8.08 -9.89 45.50
N PHE A 760 7.55 -9.01 46.34
CA PHE A 760 6.70 -9.31 47.50
C PHE A 760 5.21 -9.12 47.19
N PHE A 761 4.84 -8.82 45.95
CA PHE A 761 3.45 -8.69 45.57
C PHE A 761 2.76 -10.05 45.62
N GLU A 762 1.63 -10.11 46.31
CA GLU A 762 0.75 -11.27 46.34
C GLU A 762 -0.62 -10.86 45.79
N TYR A 763 -1.24 -11.75 45.00
CA TYR A 763 -2.62 -11.53 44.58
C TYR A 763 -3.52 -11.61 45.81
N PRO A 764 -4.38 -10.61 46.09
CA PRO A 764 -5.16 -10.57 47.31
C PRO A 764 -6.16 -11.73 47.38
N ASP A 765 -6.18 -12.44 48.50
CA ASP A 765 -7.23 -13.40 48.83
C ASP A 765 -8.56 -12.67 49.13
N GLU A 766 -9.71 -13.36 48.99
CA GLU A 766 -11.05 -12.79 49.25
C GLU A 766 -11.21 -12.18 50.66
N ASN A 767 -10.42 -12.68 51.62
CA ASN A 767 -10.42 -12.23 53.01
C ASN A 767 -9.35 -11.18 53.33
N SER A 768 -8.62 -10.66 52.32
CA SER A 768 -7.57 -9.67 52.53
C SER A 768 -8.16 -8.39 53.13
N PRO A 769 -7.58 -7.84 54.21
CA PRO A 769 -8.09 -6.63 54.84
C PRO A 769 -8.01 -5.45 53.85
N LYS A 770 -9.16 -4.80 53.65
CA LYS A 770 -9.25 -3.53 52.91
C LYS A 770 -8.67 -2.40 53.74
N SER A 771 -8.20 -1.33 53.09
CA SER A 771 -7.71 -0.15 53.80
C SER A 771 -8.81 0.43 54.69
N ALA A 772 -8.45 0.86 55.91
CA ALA A 772 -9.44 1.37 56.85
C ALA A 772 -10.05 2.69 56.36
N VAL A 773 -11.23 3.04 56.87
CA VAL A 773 -11.89 4.32 56.53
C VAL A 773 -10.98 5.48 56.93
N GLY A 774 -10.50 6.25 55.93
CA GLY A 774 -9.58 7.37 56.12
C GLY A 774 -8.12 7.08 55.77
N GLU A 775 -7.77 5.83 55.46
CA GLU A 775 -6.45 5.45 54.96
C GLU A 775 -6.39 5.49 53.42
N LEU A 776 -5.17 5.66 52.90
CA LEU A 776 -4.93 5.63 51.47
C LEU A 776 -5.00 4.19 50.94
N PRO A 777 -5.66 3.94 49.79
CA PRO A 777 -5.78 2.60 49.22
C PRO A 777 -4.44 1.90 48.97
N ASN A 778 -4.36 0.62 49.28
CA ASN A 778 -3.14 -0.16 49.00
C ASN A 778 -3.02 -0.55 47.52
N GLY A 779 -1.88 -1.10 47.13
CA GLY A 779 -1.61 -1.48 45.73
C GLY A 779 -2.57 -2.53 45.15
N ALA A 780 -3.08 -3.44 45.99
CA ALA A 780 -4.07 -4.43 45.57
C ALA A 780 -5.43 -3.77 45.25
N GLU A 781 -5.86 -2.79 46.05
CA GLU A 781 -7.07 -2.01 45.78
C GLU A 781 -6.93 -1.16 44.52
N LEU A 782 -5.77 -0.52 44.33
CA LEU A 782 -5.48 0.25 43.12
C LEU A 782 -5.46 -0.63 41.86
N LEU A 783 -4.87 -1.83 41.94
CA LEU A 783 -4.89 -2.79 40.84
C LEU A 783 -6.33 -3.25 40.50
N LEU A 784 -7.07 -3.75 41.49
CA LEU A 784 -8.38 -4.39 41.29
C LEU A 784 -9.51 -3.40 40.98
N GLN A 785 -9.48 -2.21 41.59
CA GLN A 785 -10.58 -1.25 41.50
C GLN A 785 -10.32 -0.11 40.51
N VAL A 786 -9.06 0.09 40.08
CA VAL A 786 -8.68 1.17 39.15
C VAL A 786 -8.06 0.60 37.88
N LEU A 787 -6.88 -0.02 37.97
CA LEU A 787 -6.09 -0.36 36.79
C LEU A 787 -6.76 -1.42 35.90
N LEU A 788 -7.23 -2.53 36.49
CA LEU A 788 -7.87 -3.62 35.74
C LEU A 788 -9.20 -3.20 35.10
N PRO A 789 -10.14 -2.53 35.80
CA PRO A 789 -11.35 -2.01 35.18
C PRO A 789 -11.08 -0.99 34.08
N LEU A 790 -10.07 -0.12 34.26
CA LEU A 790 -9.70 0.87 33.25
C LEU A 790 -9.06 0.22 32.01
N ALA A 791 -8.18 -0.77 32.20
CA ALA A 791 -7.58 -1.55 31.13
C ALA A 791 -8.64 -2.25 30.28
N GLU A 792 -9.66 -2.83 30.93
CA GLU A 792 -10.79 -3.45 30.24
C GLU A 792 -11.60 -2.42 29.43
N GLU A 793 -12.02 -1.32 30.05
CA GLU A 793 -12.84 -0.29 29.39
C GLU A 793 -12.12 0.34 28.19
N LYS A 794 -10.85 0.70 28.37
CA LYS A 794 -10.04 1.37 27.33
C LYS A 794 -9.44 0.37 26.33
N LYS A 795 -9.70 -0.93 26.50
CA LYS A 795 -9.10 -2.02 25.72
C LYS A 795 -7.57 -1.95 25.68
N LEU A 796 -6.97 -1.47 26.77
CA LEU A 796 -5.54 -1.21 26.88
C LEU A 796 -4.87 -2.35 27.67
N PRO A 797 -3.94 -3.12 27.06
CA PRO A 797 -3.30 -4.23 27.76
C PRO A 797 -2.42 -3.81 28.95
N ILE A 798 -2.13 -4.76 29.83
CA ILE A 798 -1.19 -4.58 30.94
C ILE A 798 0.02 -5.50 30.74
N ALA A 799 1.19 -4.89 30.56
CA ALA A 799 2.47 -5.57 30.50
C ALA A 799 3.07 -5.76 31.89
N LEU A 800 3.31 -6.99 32.30
CA LEU A 800 3.83 -7.37 33.61
C LEU A 800 5.23 -7.99 33.47
N LYS A 801 6.21 -7.45 34.20
CA LYS A 801 7.58 -7.98 34.25
C LYS A 801 7.86 -8.57 35.64
N PHE A 802 8.15 -9.87 35.74
CA PHE A 802 8.24 -10.62 37.00
C PHE A 802 9.68 -10.98 37.41
N ASP A 803 9.88 -11.29 38.70
CA ASP A 803 11.10 -11.86 39.30
C ASP A 803 12.27 -10.89 39.58
N SER A 804 12.13 -9.58 39.32
CA SER A 804 13.20 -8.62 39.65
C SER A 804 13.24 -8.27 41.14
N VAL A 805 14.43 -8.32 41.75
CA VAL A 805 14.69 -7.87 43.12
C VAL A 805 15.44 -6.54 43.07
N ARG A 806 14.88 -5.52 43.71
CA ARG A 806 15.43 -4.16 43.66
C ARG A 806 15.61 -3.58 45.06
N PRO A 807 16.84 -3.48 45.59
CA PRO A 807 18.10 -4.08 45.12
C PRO A 807 18.48 -5.37 45.87
N ILE A 808 19.36 -6.20 45.29
CA ILE A 808 20.14 -7.22 46.03
C ILE A 808 21.37 -6.58 46.68
N ASN A 809 22.03 -5.66 45.97
CA ASN A 809 23.17 -4.89 46.47
C ASN A 809 22.95 -3.39 46.23
N ALA A 810 22.38 -2.70 47.22
CA ALA A 810 22.04 -1.28 47.11
C ALA A 810 23.23 -0.37 46.75
N ARG A 811 24.47 -0.75 47.11
CA ARG A 811 25.67 0.06 46.82
C ARG A 811 25.94 0.21 45.32
N TYR A 812 25.46 -0.73 44.50
CA TYR A 812 25.71 -0.75 43.05
C TYR A 812 24.64 0.03 42.26
N GLY A 813 23.67 0.65 42.94
CA GLY A 813 22.55 1.31 42.28
C GLY A 813 21.79 0.32 41.38
N VAL A 814 21.50 0.72 40.15
CA VAL A 814 20.79 -0.12 39.16
C VAL A 814 21.56 -1.41 38.83
N ALA A 815 22.90 -1.40 38.89
CA ALA A 815 23.72 -2.60 38.69
C ALA A 815 23.62 -3.61 39.85
N GLY A 816 22.99 -3.21 40.96
CA GLY A 816 22.77 -4.03 42.16
C GLY A 816 21.41 -4.70 42.23
N ASP A 817 20.53 -4.46 41.26
CA ASP A 817 19.31 -5.24 41.08
C ASP A 817 19.66 -6.70 40.72
N GLY A 818 18.72 -7.61 40.94
CA GLY A 818 18.93 -9.02 40.64
C GLY A 818 17.64 -9.78 40.42
N VAL A 819 17.70 -11.11 40.58
CA VAL A 819 16.60 -12.01 40.24
C VAL A 819 16.24 -12.94 41.40
N LYS A 820 14.95 -13.14 41.62
CA LYS A 820 14.39 -14.18 42.50
C LYS A 820 13.09 -14.71 41.87
N PRO A 821 12.93 -16.04 41.72
CA PRO A 821 11.70 -16.62 41.18
C PRO A 821 10.46 -16.15 41.95
N SER A 822 9.44 -15.67 41.23
CA SER A 822 8.13 -15.34 41.77
C SER A 822 7.12 -16.47 41.53
N ASN A 823 5.96 -16.38 42.19
CA ASN A 823 4.88 -17.34 42.03
C ASN A 823 4.05 -17.03 40.78
N VAL A 824 4.06 -17.92 39.78
CA VAL A 824 3.31 -17.77 38.52
C VAL A 824 1.79 -17.75 38.76
N ASP A 825 1.31 -18.25 39.90
CA ASP A 825 -0.10 -18.23 40.31
C ASP A 825 -0.71 -16.82 40.31
N ILE A 826 0.10 -15.78 40.53
CA ILE A 826 -0.34 -14.37 40.44
C ILE A 826 -0.88 -14.07 39.04
N LEU A 827 -0.13 -14.47 38.01
CA LEU A 827 -0.51 -14.26 36.61
C LEU A 827 -1.70 -15.16 36.22
N ILE A 828 -1.73 -16.40 36.71
CA ILE A 828 -2.85 -17.34 36.49
C ILE A 828 -4.15 -16.74 37.03
N LYS A 829 -4.14 -16.23 38.27
CA LYS A 829 -5.31 -15.58 38.89
C LYS A 829 -5.75 -14.34 38.13
N LEU A 830 -4.81 -13.50 37.68
CA LEU A 830 -5.13 -12.33 36.85
C LEU A 830 -5.82 -12.72 35.54
N CYS A 831 -5.23 -13.67 34.79
CA CYS A 831 -5.79 -14.12 33.53
C CYS A 831 -7.18 -14.77 33.71
N ASN A 832 -7.36 -15.58 34.75
CA ASN A 832 -8.60 -16.28 35.05
C ASN A 832 -9.73 -15.34 35.51
N ASN A 833 -9.41 -14.40 36.40
CA ASN A 833 -10.42 -13.53 37.01
C ASN A 833 -10.78 -12.33 36.11
N PHE A 834 -9.90 -11.97 35.18
CA PHE A 834 -10.10 -10.85 34.25
C PHE A 834 -9.96 -11.30 32.79
N PRO A 835 -10.85 -12.18 32.29
CA PRO A 835 -10.73 -12.78 30.96
C PRO A 835 -10.85 -11.76 29.82
N ARG A 836 -11.43 -10.57 30.08
CA ARG A 836 -11.55 -9.47 29.11
C ARG A 836 -10.37 -8.50 29.11
N VAL A 837 -9.48 -8.60 30.09
CA VAL A 837 -8.22 -7.83 30.13
C VAL A 837 -7.12 -8.62 29.44
N LYS A 838 -6.34 -7.94 28.61
CA LYS A 838 -5.17 -8.49 27.93
C LYS A 838 -3.92 -8.28 28.77
N PHE A 839 -3.14 -9.34 28.94
CA PHE A 839 -1.87 -9.33 29.66
C PHE A 839 -0.71 -9.64 28.70
N LEU A 840 0.30 -8.77 28.71
CA LEU A 840 1.62 -9.08 28.17
C LEU A 840 2.51 -9.51 29.35
N ALA A 841 3.29 -10.58 29.24
CA ALA A 841 4.16 -10.99 30.35
C ALA A 841 5.57 -11.38 29.90
N THR A 842 6.54 -11.05 30.75
CA THR A 842 7.91 -11.53 30.66
C THR A 842 8.45 -11.81 32.07
N PHE A 843 9.25 -12.88 32.19
CA PHE A 843 9.81 -13.35 33.46
C PHE A 843 11.33 -13.25 33.39
N LEU A 844 11.97 -12.83 34.48
CA LEU A 844 13.43 -12.68 34.55
C LEU A 844 14.12 -13.97 35.01
N SER A 845 13.41 -14.80 35.77
CA SER A 845 13.93 -16.06 36.27
C SER A 845 13.90 -17.13 35.19
N ARG A 846 15.05 -17.76 34.92
CA ARG A 846 15.14 -18.91 33.99
C ARG A 846 14.23 -20.06 34.41
N VAL A 847 14.07 -20.32 35.71
CA VAL A 847 13.29 -21.47 36.20
C VAL A 847 11.78 -21.32 36.03
N ASN A 848 11.26 -20.08 35.90
CA ASN A 848 9.84 -19.83 35.68
C ASN A 848 9.41 -19.99 34.21
N GLN A 849 10.36 -20.02 33.27
CA GLN A 849 10.06 -19.89 31.84
C GLN A 849 9.20 -21.02 31.29
N HIS A 850 9.40 -22.26 31.75
CA HIS A 850 8.58 -23.39 31.33
C HIS A 850 7.14 -23.26 31.85
N GLU A 851 6.96 -23.00 33.14
CA GLU A 851 5.65 -22.85 33.77
C GLU A 851 4.85 -21.71 33.14
N VAL A 852 5.48 -20.55 32.89
CA VAL A 852 4.78 -19.43 32.25
C VAL A 852 4.44 -19.72 30.78
N THR A 853 5.28 -20.47 30.06
CA THR A 853 4.99 -20.89 28.68
C THR A 853 3.77 -21.81 28.63
N VAL A 854 3.68 -22.79 29.55
CA VAL A 854 2.48 -23.63 29.69
C VAL A 854 1.27 -22.78 30.09
N THR A 855 1.45 -21.79 30.97
CA THR A 855 0.38 -20.86 31.37
C THR A 855 -0.17 -20.09 30.17
N ALA A 856 0.69 -19.54 29.31
CA ALA A 856 0.27 -18.83 28.09
C ALA A 856 -0.52 -19.72 27.12
N ASN A 857 -0.20 -21.01 27.05
CA ASN A 857 -0.99 -21.97 26.27
C ASN A 857 -2.43 -22.13 26.80
N LYS A 858 -2.71 -21.83 28.07
CA LYS A 858 -4.04 -21.96 28.68
C LYS A 858 -4.89 -20.71 28.58
N PHE A 859 -4.28 -19.54 28.44
CA PHE A 859 -4.97 -18.26 28.54
C PHE A 859 -4.89 -17.47 27.23
N ARG A 860 -6.01 -17.39 26.51
CA ARG A 860 -6.11 -16.61 25.27
C ARG A 860 -5.88 -15.10 25.46
N ASN A 861 -5.94 -14.63 26.70
CA ASN A 861 -5.70 -13.26 27.13
C ASN A 861 -4.29 -13.06 27.71
N LEU A 862 -3.35 -13.97 27.46
CA LEU A 862 -1.95 -13.85 27.84
C LEU A 862 -1.04 -13.97 26.61
N HIS A 863 -0.13 -13.01 26.44
CA HIS A 863 0.90 -13.04 25.40
C HIS A 863 2.28 -12.90 26.04
N LEU A 864 3.17 -13.86 25.75
CA LEU A 864 4.56 -13.79 26.22
C LEU A 864 5.41 -12.99 25.25
N TYR A 865 6.33 -12.20 25.80
CA TYR A 865 7.29 -11.47 24.99
C TYR A 865 8.71 -11.51 25.56
N GLY A 866 9.64 -11.80 24.68
CA GLY A 866 11.08 -11.68 24.82
C GLY A 866 11.78 -12.42 25.95
N CYS A 867 13.09 -12.18 26.01
CA CYS A 867 14.03 -12.78 26.96
C CYS A 867 14.60 -11.65 27.82
N TRP A 868 13.94 -11.38 28.96
CA TRP A 868 14.21 -10.18 29.73
C TRP A 868 15.55 -10.24 30.49
N TRP A 869 16.35 -9.18 30.37
CA TRP A 869 17.52 -8.86 31.19
C TRP A 869 18.53 -10.01 31.36
N TYR A 870 18.51 -10.78 32.45
CA TYR A 870 19.43 -11.91 32.67
C TYR A 870 19.13 -13.11 31.76
N CYS A 871 17.91 -13.20 31.23
CA CYS A 871 17.57 -14.15 30.16
C CYS A 871 18.05 -13.69 28.78
N ASN A 872 18.55 -12.46 28.63
CA ASN A 872 19.03 -11.91 27.36
C ASN A 872 20.50 -12.31 27.08
N ASN A 873 20.75 -13.62 27.09
CA ASN A 873 22.04 -14.24 26.79
C ASN A 873 21.82 -15.37 25.76
N PRO A 874 22.70 -15.55 24.76
CA PRO A 874 22.46 -16.47 23.64
C PRO A 874 21.98 -17.87 24.05
N SER A 875 22.61 -18.48 25.05
CA SER A 875 22.24 -19.82 25.53
C SER A 875 20.83 -19.91 26.12
N ILE A 876 20.36 -18.83 26.75
CA ILE A 876 19.01 -18.77 27.35
C ILE A 876 17.99 -18.35 26.29
N ILE A 877 18.34 -17.43 25.38
CA ILE A 877 17.48 -17.05 24.25
C ILE A 877 17.16 -18.29 23.41
N GLU A 878 18.16 -19.13 23.12
CA GLU A 878 17.98 -20.38 22.38
C GLU A 878 16.98 -21.31 23.08
N GLU A 879 17.21 -21.60 24.36
CA GLU A 879 16.35 -22.48 25.17
C GLU A 879 14.90 -21.98 25.25
N LEU A 880 14.70 -20.70 25.56
CA LEU A 880 13.38 -20.10 25.72
C LEU A 880 12.62 -20.06 24.39
N THR A 881 13.30 -19.66 23.31
CA THR A 881 12.68 -19.57 21.98
C THR A 881 12.23 -20.94 21.51
N ARG A 882 13.09 -21.96 21.66
CA ARG A 882 12.79 -23.35 21.29
C ARG A 882 11.59 -23.88 22.07
N MET A 883 11.62 -23.79 23.40
CA MET A 883 10.55 -24.26 24.27
C MET A 883 9.21 -23.57 23.97
N ARG A 884 9.23 -22.26 23.71
CA ARG A 884 8.02 -21.50 23.36
C ARG A 884 7.48 -21.91 22.00
N ILE A 885 8.31 -22.12 20.99
CA ILE A 885 7.84 -22.61 19.68
C ILE A 885 7.22 -24.01 19.82
N GLU A 886 7.85 -24.90 20.58
CA GLU A 886 7.37 -26.27 20.79
C GLU A 886 5.98 -26.32 21.46
N ILE A 887 5.65 -25.34 22.32
CA ILE A 887 4.39 -25.32 23.09
C ILE A 887 3.33 -24.35 22.48
N LEU A 888 3.77 -23.23 21.91
CA LEU A 888 2.90 -22.13 21.48
C LEU A 888 2.89 -21.92 19.97
N GLY A 889 3.74 -22.61 19.21
CA GLY A 889 3.95 -22.31 17.79
C GLY A 889 4.47 -20.87 17.64
N THR A 890 3.75 -20.04 16.88
CA THR A 890 4.11 -18.64 16.65
C THR A 890 3.31 -17.64 17.50
N ALA A 891 2.52 -18.10 18.48
CA ALA A 891 1.63 -17.26 19.30
C ALA A 891 2.35 -16.53 20.46
N PHE A 892 3.53 -15.99 20.21
CA PHE A 892 4.32 -15.20 21.16
C PHE A 892 5.28 -14.27 20.42
N THR A 893 5.83 -13.26 21.11
CA THR A 893 6.89 -12.43 20.55
C THR A 893 8.24 -12.91 21.06
N SER A 894 9.14 -13.26 20.15
CA SER A 894 10.39 -13.96 20.45
C SER A 894 11.36 -13.13 21.30
N GLN A 895 11.42 -11.81 21.07
CA GLN A 895 12.40 -10.93 21.71
C GLN A 895 11.88 -9.51 21.98
N HIS A 896 12.52 -8.82 22.92
CA HIS A 896 12.59 -7.35 23.03
C HIS A 896 14.02 -6.95 23.41
N SER A 897 14.44 -5.72 23.12
CA SER A 897 15.83 -5.33 23.42
C SER A 897 16.05 -4.93 24.89
N ASP A 898 15.02 -4.35 25.52
CA ASP A 898 15.13 -3.63 26.79
C ASP A 898 16.21 -2.52 26.74
N ALA A 899 16.48 -1.99 25.54
CA ALA A 899 17.57 -1.05 25.31
C ALA A 899 17.39 0.22 26.16
N ARG A 900 18.44 0.60 26.88
CA ARG A 900 18.55 1.89 27.61
C ARG A 900 19.37 2.92 26.85
N VAL A 901 20.28 2.44 26.01
CA VAL A 901 21.14 3.26 25.15
C VAL A 901 20.77 2.92 23.71
N LEU A 902 20.50 3.93 22.87
CA LEU A 902 19.96 3.75 21.51
C LEU A 902 20.76 2.71 20.71
N ASP A 903 22.07 2.82 20.76
CA ASP A 903 23.05 1.99 20.05
C ASP A 903 22.95 0.49 20.37
N GLN A 904 22.32 0.14 21.49
CA GLN A 904 22.12 -1.26 21.90
C GLN A 904 21.16 -1.99 20.97
N LEU A 905 20.24 -1.26 20.32
CA LEU A 905 19.32 -1.85 19.35
C LEU A 905 20.09 -2.62 18.27
N VAL A 906 21.26 -2.13 17.85
CA VAL A 906 22.08 -2.75 16.80
C VAL A 906 22.48 -4.17 17.19
N TYR A 907 23.21 -4.33 18.28
CA TYR A 907 23.68 -5.67 18.66
C TYR A 907 22.58 -6.54 19.24
N LYS A 908 21.63 -5.98 20.01
CA LYS A 908 20.55 -6.76 20.64
C LYS A 908 19.73 -7.51 19.59
N TRP A 909 19.41 -6.83 18.49
CA TRP A 909 18.64 -7.43 17.39
C TRP A 909 19.50 -8.27 16.46
N SER A 910 20.75 -7.87 16.16
CA SER A 910 21.68 -8.72 15.39
C SER A 910 21.90 -10.07 16.08
N HIS A 911 22.30 -10.07 17.36
CA HIS A 911 22.57 -11.31 18.09
C HIS A 911 21.31 -12.16 18.29
N SER A 912 20.16 -11.53 18.56
CA SER A 912 18.90 -12.28 18.74
C SER A 912 18.43 -12.90 17.42
N ARG A 913 18.56 -12.22 16.28
CA ARG A 913 18.25 -12.79 14.96
C ARG A 913 19.10 -14.02 14.67
N ASP A 914 20.40 -13.96 14.96
CA ASP A 914 21.30 -15.10 14.73
C ASP A 914 20.83 -16.33 15.51
N VAL A 915 20.53 -16.17 16.81
CA VAL A 915 20.11 -17.28 17.67
C VAL A 915 18.71 -17.79 17.29
N ILE A 916 17.74 -16.89 17.12
CA ILE A 916 16.36 -17.25 16.78
C ILE A 916 16.30 -17.89 15.39
N GLY A 917 17.09 -17.40 14.44
CA GLY A 917 17.20 -17.93 13.09
C GLY A 917 17.60 -19.40 13.08
N GLU A 918 18.64 -19.78 13.82
CA GLU A 918 19.07 -21.18 13.89
C GLU A 918 18.04 -22.08 14.63
N VAL A 919 17.33 -21.55 15.62
CA VAL A 919 16.19 -22.29 16.22
C VAL A 919 15.11 -22.55 15.17
N LEU A 920 14.76 -21.55 14.36
CA LEU A 920 13.74 -21.69 13.32
C LEU A 920 14.18 -22.64 12.21
N VAL A 921 15.45 -22.61 11.81
CA VAL A 921 16.00 -23.58 10.84
C VAL A 921 15.73 -25.00 11.31
N ASP A 922 16.11 -25.33 12.55
CA ASP A 922 15.88 -26.66 13.11
C ASP A 922 14.39 -27.01 13.21
N MET A 923 13.53 -26.07 13.61
CA MET A 923 12.07 -26.28 13.68
C MET A 923 11.47 -26.59 12.29
N TYR A 924 11.83 -25.82 11.26
CA TYR A 924 11.33 -26.03 9.90
C TYR A 924 11.93 -27.26 9.23
N GLU A 925 13.19 -27.60 9.49
CA GLU A 925 13.78 -28.86 8.99
C GLU A 925 13.09 -30.08 9.61
N LYS A 926 12.72 -30.03 10.89
CA LYS A 926 11.91 -31.06 11.56
C LYS A 926 10.53 -31.16 10.93
N LEU A 927 9.85 -30.03 10.72
CA LEU A 927 8.54 -29.99 10.05
C LEU A 927 8.63 -30.58 8.63
N PHE A 928 9.63 -30.14 7.86
CA PHE A 928 9.90 -30.62 6.50
C PHE A 928 10.17 -32.14 6.47
N ALA A 929 10.92 -32.66 7.44
CA ALA A 929 11.21 -34.09 7.55
C ALA A 929 9.97 -34.96 7.78
N THR A 930 8.86 -34.41 8.27
CA THR A 930 7.58 -35.14 8.39
C THR A 930 6.89 -35.37 7.04
N GLY A 931 7.37 -34.73 5.96
CA GLY A 931 6.70 -34.70 4.66
C GLY A 931 5.80 -33.48 4.46
N TRP A 932 5.69 -32.60 5.46
CA TRP A 932 4.99 -31.32 5.34
C TRP A 932 5.64 -30.45 4.26
N LYS A 933 4.82 -29.88 3.37
CA LYS A 933 5.28 -28.96 2.33
C LYS A 933 5.36 -27.55 2.90
N VAL A 934 6.56 -26.99 2.94
CA VAL A 934 6.83 -25.66 3.51
C VAL A 934 6.96 -24.66 2.37
N ALA A 935 6.06 -23.67 2.30
CA ALA A 935 6.17 -22.58 1.32
C ALA A 935 7.06 -21.47 1.85
N LYS A 936 7.67 -20.71 0.94
CA LYS A 936 8.35 -19.45 1.28
C LYS A 936 7.44 -18.51 2.08
N SER A 937 6.20 -18.33 1.62
CA SER A 937 5.19 -17.51 2.30
C SER A 937 4.82 -18.00 3.71
N ASP A 938 4.93 -19.30 4.00
CA ASP A 938 4.71 -19.83 5.36
C ASP A 938 5.80 -19.34 6.32
N ILE A 939 7.07 -19.48 5.90
CA ILE A 939 8.23 -19.04 6.69
C ILE A 939 8.18 -17.53 6.90
N GLU A 940 7.93 -16.75 5.84
CA GLU A 940 7.85 -15.28 5.93
C GLU A 940 6.77 -14.82 6.93
N ARG A 941 5.56 -15.39 6.83
CA ARG A 941 4.44 -15.10 7.76
C ARG A 941 4.83 -15.40 9.20
N ASP A 942 5.42 -16.56 9.44
CA ASP A 942 5.71 -17.05 10.79
C ASP A 942 6.91 -16.33 11.41
N VAL A 943 7.91 -15.95 10.61
CA VAL A 943 8.99 -15.06 11.02
C VAL A 943 8.41 -13.68 11.38
N GLN A 944 7.56 -13.09 10.54
CA GLN A 944 6.90 -11.82 10.86
C GLN A 944 6.15 -11.89 12.19
N ARG A 945 5.41 -12.99 12.45
CA ARG A 945 4.71 -13.24 13.71
C ARG A 945 5.64 -13.18 14.92
N LEU A 946 6.73 -13.93 14.89
CA LEU A 946 7.68 -14.01 15.99
C LEU A 946 8.46 -12.71 16.24
N PHE A 947 8.64 -11.87 15.22
CA PHE A 947 9.39 -10.60 15.30
C PHE A 947 8.50 -9.35 15.45
N GLY A 948 7.19 -9.52 15.69
CA GLY A 948 6.32 -8.40 16.05
C GLY A 948 4.87 -8.53 15.65
N LEU A 949 4.57 -9.23 14.55
CA LEU A 949 3.21 -9.30 14.03
C LEU A 949 2.26 -10.01 15.00
N SER A 950 2.70 -11.04 15.73
CA SER A 950 1.82 -11.67 16.73
C SER A 950 1.54 -10.79 17.94
N TYR A 951 2.42 -9.82 18.24
CA TYR A 951 2.09 -8.76 19.18
C TYR A 951 0.98 -7.88 18.60
N GLU A 952 1.12 -7.33 17.38
CA GLU A 952 0.07 -6.50 16.75
C GLU A 952 -1.27 -7.26 16.61
N GLU A 953 -1.25 -8.54 16.18
CA GLU A 953 -2.43 -9.42 16.12
C GLU A 953 -3.09 -9.57 17.51
N TYR A 954 -2.29 -9.75 18.57
CA TYR A 954 -2.80 -9.84 19.94
C TYR A 954 -3.35 -8.50 20.46
N MET A 955 -2.69 -7.38 20.13
CA MET A 955 -3.17 -6.03 20.46
C MET A 955 -4.50 -5.73 19.74
N GLY A 956 -4.69 -6.22 18.52
CA GLY A 956 -5.94 -6.09 17.75
C GLY A 956 -7.05 -7.08 18.14
N LYS A 957 -6.73 -8.12 18.91
CA LYS A 957 -7.68 -9.17 19.30
C LYS A 957 -8.81 -8.62 20.16
N GLU A 958 -10.05 -8.92 19.74
CA GLU A 958 -11.26 -8.71 20.55
C GLU A 958 -11.39 -9.82 21.60
N MET A 959 -11.68 -9.41 22.84
CA MET A 959 -11.67 -10.27 24.02
C MET A 959 -13.07 -10.63 24.52
#